data_AF-A0AAJ5WVJ5-F1
#
_entry.id   AF-A0AAJ5WVJ5-F1
#
_cell.length_a   1.000
_cell.length_b   1.000
_cell.length_c   1.000
_cell.angle_alpha   90.00
_cell.angle_beta   90.00
_cell.angle_gamma   90.00
#
_symmetry.space_group_name_H-M   'P 1'
#
loop_
_entity.id
_entity.type
_entity.pdbx_description
1 polymer ?
#
loop_
_entity_poly.entity_id
_entity_poly.type
_entity_poly.pdbx_seq_one_letter_code
_entity_poly.pdbx_strand_id
1 'polypeptide(L)'
;MQLRFLILSALTCLSVIQGQSQTCINGGTTKDPFSIFFLDDFTISGNRIFNESSLNHSGNCITLMNCNNVRIENCVIGPSAGEGIRLINCTNVIITNCYFMDNRTGILVEGGTGIKILNNQFLNIHGPFPRGQCVQFLEVNGAGNEISDNVSEQVPGKSSPEDLINLYKSHGTPLSHILVNGNKFRGGGPSQSGGGILAGDVGGDFQRLQNNILVDPGQYGIAIASGHYNYIMNNKVYGRQQSFTNTAYYAYNIYIKDGYTCGDFTVEGNESNYTNKNGQLIGEGYWGMPGTAEDCRPISGIANNNWLATFGPEILPARLLCPLLVAHYPLNNNFQDVSGCGHNISSNVGFSAEGKDIACGNFNGTNYLTLPNSPWLRNTSNRLSVSAWIKPAQTQGIQAIATAPDSDGYNDGWRLLLEDGTLNGRITTTLGSIDVYAAGIQAGAWNYVTMTYDGQQLKLYVNGVLSGSVNYGGNLLSGNYTAKMLVGYSRGTSYYFTGQLDEFKFYNGDLNAAEILQAYNDDRLKFEAPRQLLAHYAFNANWNDASGNNLHITNSGASFVCDGADALSANFNGSSLLTMPLNNSLKTSTSKFYLSCWIKPNVVQGVQAITHAQDADGYNNGWRLLLLDATLNGRVVTSWGAADVYCSGVQAGVWNHVALTYDGLSLKVFLNGLLQASTPWGGYLIYANGASQNMRIGYSNGNNYYFNGRMDEFRFYNGNITQEEVLDEYNTTLAKINNPPACPLQVTVQHSTAAKAGRFDSNPLNIYPNPAVSELFINAGTGFQAVLFNATGQRVWSGSDHAGQLRLHTRDIKPGVYFLQVSGKGWQETRKVMIQR
;
A
#
# COMPACT_ATOMS: atom_id res chain seq x y z
N MET A 1 19.42 -48.31 18.66
CA MET A 1 19.20 -48.69 17.24
C MET A 1 17.72 -48.45 16.96
N GLN A 2 17.41 -47.60 15.96
CA GLN A 2 16.09 -47.27 15.41
C GLN A 2 15.08 -46.47 16.28
N LEU A 3 15.12 -45.13 16.16
CA LEU A 3 14.06 -44.31 15.53
C LEU A 3 14.58 -42.85 15.46
N ARG A 4 15.25 -42.49 14.36
CA ARG A 4 15.58 -41.10 13.98
C ARG A 4 15.29 -40.99 12.50
N PHE A 5 14.14 -40.44 12.12
CA PHE A 5 13.83 -40.01 10.76
C PHE A 5 12.74 -38.93 10.78
N LEU A 6 12.83 -38.02 9.79
CA LEU A 6 12.03 -36.83 9.46
C LEU A 6 12.46 -35.54 10.19
N ILE A 7 12.99 -34.48 9.57
CA ILE A 7 13.17 -34.07 8.16
C ILE A 7 14.48 -33.25 8.08
N LEU A 8 15.44 -33.70 7.26
CA LEU A 8 16.56 -32.88 6.77
C LEU A 8 16.35 -32.77 5.25
N SER A 9 15.71 -31.68 4.82
CA SER A 9 15.70 -31.29 3.42
C SER A 9 15.71 -29.77 3.35
N ALA A 10 16.81 -29.25 2.78
CA ALA A 10 17.14 -27.83 2.56
C ALA A 10 17.72 -27.04 3.75
N LEU A 11 18.94 -27.38 4.18
CA LEU A 11 19.87 -26.42 4.78
C LEU A 11 21.31 -26.86 4.51
N THR A 12 21.93 -26.31 3.47
CA THR A 12 23.38 -26.35 3.29
C THR A 12 23.96 -25.04 3.84
N CYS A 13 24.70 -25.11 4.94
CA CYS A 13 25.73 -24.12 5.28
C CYS A 13 26.80 -24.78 6.16
N LEU A 14 27.74 -25.48 5.53
CA LEU A 14 28.98 -25.91 6.17
C LEU A 14 30.11 -25.07 5.56
N SER A 15 30.62 -24.08 6.30
CA SER A 15 31.95 -23.53 6.06
C SER A 15 32.74 -23.63 7.36
N VAL A 16 33.56 -24.67 7.42
CA VAL A 16 34.59 -24.87 8.46
C VAL A 16 35.76 -23.96 8.11
N ILE A 17 36.02 -22.92 8.92
CA ILE A 17 37.33 -22.28 8.99
C ILE A 17 37.75 -22.26 10.46
N GLN A 18 38.76 -23.10 10.74
CA GLN A 18 39.57 -23.23 11.94
C GLN A 18 39.06 -22.54 13.22
N GLY A 19 38.36 -23.32 14.06
CA GLY A 19 38.53 -23.20 15.50
C GLY A 19 37.35 -22.75 16.35
N GLN A 20 36.11 -22.65 15.86
CA GLN A 20 34.86 -22.79 16.65
C GLN A 20 33.72 -23.11 15.67
N SER A 21 33.03 -24.25 15.84
CA SER A 21 31.94 -24.67 14.95
C SER A 21 30.61 -24.04 15.39
N GLN A 22 30.31 -22.82 14.92
CA GLN A 22 28.94 -22.29 14.99
C GLN A 22 28.18 -22.64 13.71
N THR A 23 26.98 -23.20 13.86
CA THR A 23 26.09 -23.47 12.71
C THR A 23 25.28 -22.21 12.44
N CYS A 24 25.31 -21.64 11.23
CA CYS A 24 24.59 -20.40 10.91
C CYS A 24 23.37 -20.66 10.01
N ILE A 25 22.19 -20.22 10.45
CA ILE A 25 20.96 -20.18 9.65
C ILE A 25 20.84 -18.77 9.08
N ASN A 26 21.57 -18.53 8.00
CA ASN A 26 21.62 -17.25 7.30
C ASN A 26 20.63 -17.26 6.11
N GLY A 27 20.07 -16.10 5.77
CA GLY A 27 19.32 -15.93 4.53
C GLY A 27 18.03 -15.14 4.69
N GLY A 28 18.06 -13.83 4.48
CA GLY A 28 16.93 -12.98 4.06
C GLY A 28 16.41 -13.25 2.65
N THR A 29 16.39 -14.50 2.27
CA THR A 29 15.19 -14.99 1.59
C THR A 29 14.05 -15.01 2.61
N THR A 30 12.83 -14.77 2.18
CA THR A 30 11.66 -15.20 2.94
C THR A 30 11.80 -16.68 3.31
N LYS A 31 11.60 -17.03 4.58
CA LYS A 31 11.60 -18.42 5.04
C LYS A 31 10.23 -18.80 5.57
N ASP A 32 9.85 -20.03 5.23
CA ASP A 32 8.76 -20.72 5.89
C ASP A 32 9.05 -20.87 7.39
N PRO A 33 8.00 -20.94 8.22
CA PRO A 33 8.14 -21.18 9.65
C PRO A 33 8.88 -22.50 9.91
N PHE A 34 9.75 -22.53 10.94
CA PHE A 34 10.53 -23.72 11.25
C PHE A 34 10.70 -23.97 12.76
N SER A 35 11.10 -25.19 13.10
CA SER A 35 11.35 -25.63 14.47
C SER A 35 12.71 -26.32 14.59
N ILE A 36 13.43 -26.05 15.69
CA ILE A 36 14.73 -26.65 16.00
C ILE A 36 14.68 -27.25 17.40
N PHE A 37 15.22 -28.46 17.53
CA PHE A 37 15.16 -29.26 18.74
C PHE A 37 16.56 -29.77 19.11
N PHE A 38 16.97 -29.61 20.37
CA PHE A 38 18.20 -30.19 20.93
C PHE A 38 19.48 -29.82 20.15
N LEU A 39 19.57 -28.56 19.72
CA LEU A 39 20.74 -28.04 19.01
C LEU A 39 21.34 -26.90 19.82
N ASP A 40 22.67 -26.88 19.91
CA ASP A 40 23.41 -25.86 20.63
C ASP A 40 24.32 -25.07 19.68
N ASP A 41 24.83 -23.93 20.14
CA ASP A 41 25.88 -23.15 19.48
C ASP A 41 25.55 -22.71 18.03
N PHE A 42 24.43 -22.01 17.86
CA PHE A 42 23.99 -21.57 16.55
C PHE A 42 23.40 -20.16 16.52
N THR A 43 23.44 -19.55 15.34
CA THR A 43 22.91 -18.21 15.09
C THR A 43 21.87 -18.22 13.98
N ILE A 44 20.73 -17.57 14.20
CA ILE A 44 19.71 -17.24 13.20
C ILE A 44 19.84 -15.74 12.91
N SER A 45 20.24 -15.36 11.69
CA SER A 45 20.52 -13.95 11.37
C SER A 45 19.96 -13.51 10.02
N GLY A 46 19.34 -12.32 9.99
CA GLY A 46 18.97 -11.62 8.75
C GLY A 46 17.79 -12.22 7.98
N ASN A 47 16.95 -13.05 8.59
CA ASN A 47 15.84 -13.74 7.90
C ASN A 47 14.53 -12.94 8.00
N ARG A 48 13.65 -13.07 7.00
CA ARG A 48 12.23 -12.67 7.08
C ARG A 48 11.38 -13.93 7.20
N ILE A 49 10.65 -14.09 8.31
CA ILE A 49 9.94 -15.32 8.64
C ILE A 49 8.50 -14.97 9.02
N PHE A 50 7.53 -15.47 8.27
CA PHE A 50 6.11 -15.25 8.52
C PHE A 50 5.34 -16.55 8.43
N ASN A 51 4.15 -16.58 9.01
CA ASN A 51 3.29 -17.76 9.03
C ASN A 51 1.84 -17.35 8.74
N GLU A 52 1.59 -17.01 7.48
CA GLU A 52 0.28 -16.66 6.94
C GLU A 52 -0.26 -17.80 6.09
N SER A 53 -0.96 -18.76 6.68
CA SER A 53 -1.86 -19.62 5.91
C SER A 53 -3.30 -19.41 6.37
N SER A 54 -4.17 -19.07 5.43
CA SER A 54 -5.60 -18.83 5.62
C SER A 54 -6.41 -20.09 5.95
N LEU A 55 -5.74 -21.23 6.18
CA LEU A 55 -6.38 -22.54 6.31
C LEU A 55 -6.16 -23.22 7.67
N ASN A 56 -5.36 -22.68 8.61
CA ASN A 56 -5.30 -23.12 10.00
C ASN A 56 -4.67 -22.04 10.91
N HIS A 57 -5.43 -21.52 11.87
CA HIS A 57 -5.06 -20.43 12.78
C HIS A 57 -4.02 -20.80 13.87
N SER A 58 -2.98 -21.59 13.58
CA SER A 58 -2.01 -21.98 14.62
C SER A 58 -0.65 -22.30 14.03
N GLY A 59 0.27 -21.33 14.07
CA GLY A 59 1.66 -21.60 13.72
C GLY A 59 2.59 -20.46 14.06
N ASN A 60 3.67 -20.79 14.76
CA ASN A 60 4.72 -19.86 15.17
C ASN A 60 5.63 -19.56 13.98
N CYS A 61 6.39 -18.46 14.01
CA CYS A 61 7.45 -18.26 13.00
C CYS A 61 8.68 -19.12 13.33
N ILE A 62 9.18 -19.04 14.57
CA ILE A 62 10.31 -19.84 15.06
C ILE A 62 9.90 -20.59 16.33
N THR A 63 10.19 -21.89 16.38
CA THR A 63 10.12 -22.67 17.64
C THR A 63 11.46 -23.30 17.96
N LEU A 64 12.04 -22.99 19.12
CA LEU A 64 13.25 -23.63 19.63
C LEU A 64 12.91 -24.41 20.90
N MET A 65 13.41 -25.63 21.02
CA MET A 65 13.21 -26.43 22.22
C MET A 65 14.47 -27.19 22.65
N ASN A 66 14.82 -27.08 23.92
CA ASN A 66 16.02 -27.64 24.54
C ASN A 66 17.31 -27.24 23.80
N CYS A 67 17.43 -25.97 23.41
CA CYS A 67 18.60 -25.43 22.74
C CYS A 67 19.43 -24.55 23.68
N ASN A 68 20.76 -24.60 23.59
CA ASN A 68 21.67 -23.79 24.40
C ASN A 68 22.61 -22.92 23.54
N ASN A 69 22.95 -21.74 24.05
CA ASN A 69 23.87 -20.80 23.40
C ASN A 69 23.41 -20.41 21.99
N VAL A 70 22.25 -19.77 21.92
CA VAL A 70 21.60 -19.40 20.65
C VAL A 70 21.55 -17.90 20.50
N ARG A 71 21.84 -17.41 19.29
CA ARG A 71 21.63 -16.01 18.93
C ARG A 71 20.59 -15.88 17.82
N ILE A 72 19.59 -15.04 18.01
CA ILE A 72 18.63 -14.65 16.98
C ILE A 72 18.79 -13.15 16.79
N GLU A 73 19.19 -12.73 15.59
CA GLU A 73 19.52 -11.32 15.37
C GLU A 73 19.07 -10.80 14.01
N ASN A 74 18.76 -9.50 13.95
CA ASN A 74 18.49 -8.80 12.69
C ASN A 74 17.39 -9.43 11.81
N CYS A 75 16.42 -10.12 12.42
CA CYS A 75 15.35 -10.80 11.69
C CYS A 75 14.06 -9.97 11.66
N VAL A 76 13.28 -10.12 10.59
CA VAL A 76 11.88 -9.67 10.51
C VAL A 76 10.99 -10.88 10.78
N ILE A 77 10.12 -10.79 11.78
CA ILE A 77 9.35 -11.92 12.30
C ILE A 77 7.87 -11.54 12.32
N GLY A 78 7.07 -12.35 11.64
CA GLY A 78 5.67 -12.11 11.38
C GLY A 78 5.39 -11.51 10.01
N PRO A 79 4.11 -11.36 9.63
CA PRO A 79 2.89 -11.71 10.38
C PRO A 79 2.74 -13.19 10.75
N SER A 80 2.05 -13.50 11.85
CA SER A 80 1.73 -14.87 12.26
C SER A 80 0.50 -14.95 13.18
N ALA A 81 -0.32 -15.98 12.97
CA ALA A 81 -1.44 -16.31 13.85
C ALA A 81 -1.00 -16.87 15.23
N GLY A 82 0.27 -17.26 15.38
CA GLY A 82 0.87 -17.77 16.62
C GLY A 82 1.97 -16.83 17.15
N GLU A 83 2.93 -17.42 17.87
CA GLU A 83 4.07 -16.70 18.42
C GLU A 83 5.10 -16.36 17.33
N GLY A 84 5.68 -15.15 17.35
CA GLY A 84 6.82 -14.83 16.50
C GLY A 84 8.00 -15.75 16.82
N ILE A 85 8.42 -15.78 18.09
CA ILE A 85 9.39 -16.77 18.58
C ILE A 85 8.80 -17.49 19.78
N ARG A 86 8.90 -18.81 19.80
CA ARG A 86 8.61 -19.67 20.95
C ARG A 86 9.87 -20.41 21.38
N LEU A 87 10.33 -20.19 22.60
CA LEU A 87 11.44 -20.90 23.23
C LEU A 87 10.89 -21.85 24.30
N ILE A 88 11.39 -23.08 24.35
CA ILE A 88 10.97 -24.09 25.33
C ILE A 88 12.22 -24.72 25.96
N ASN A 89 12.45 -24.49 27.25
CA ASN A 89 13.60 -25.00 28.01
C ASN A 89 14.96 -24.69 27.35
N CYS A 90 15.09 -23.51 26.75
CA CYS A 90 16.34 -23.06 26.16
C CYS A 90 17.20 -22.33 27.19
N THR A 91 18.52 -22.32 27.01
CA THR A 91 19.45 -21.62 27.91
C THR A 91 20.43 -20.75 27.13
N ASN A 92 20.85 -19.62 27.72
CA ASN A 92 21.79 -18.69 27.10
C ASN A 92 21.34 -18.24 25.69
N VAL A 93 20.13 -17.70 25.58
CA VAL A 93 19.56 -17.25 24.30
C VAL A 93 19.57 -15.73 24.24
N ILE A 94 20.10 -15.16 23.15
CA ILE A 94 20.07 -13.71 22.89
C ILE A 94 19.21 -13.46 21.66
N ILE A 95 18.12 -12.70 21.82
CA ILE A 95 17.25 -12.21 20.73
C ILE A 95 17.47 -10.72 20.62
N THR A 96 18.02 -10.24 19.50
CA THR A 96 18.40 -8.82 19.40
C THR A 96 18.24 -8.19 18.02
N ASN A 97 17.88 -6.91 17.97
CA ASN A 97 17.70 -6.15 16.73
C ASN A 97 16.69 -6.80 15.77
N CYS A 98 15.71 -7.55 16.28
CA CYS A 98 14.64 -8.12 15.49
C CYS A 98 13.43 -7.18 15.43
N TYR A 99 12.67 -7.27 14.32
CA TYR A 99 11.42 -6.55 14.10
C TYR A 99 10.25 -7.54 14.05
N PHE A 100 9.38 -7.47 15.06
CA PHE A 100 8.18 -8.30 15.20
C PHE A 100 6.97 -7.49 14.74
N MET A 101 6.16 -8.06 13.85
CA MET A 101 4.94 -7.40 13.37
C MET A 101 3.78 -8.37 13.25
N ASP A 102 2.60 -7.92 13.69
CA ASP A 102 1.31 -8.59 13.46
C ASP A 102 1.36 -10.08 13.89
N ASN A 103 1.94 -10.32 15.07
CA ASN A 103 2.00 -11.62 15.72
C ASN A 103 0.92 -11.72 16.80
N ARG A 104 0.47 -12.94 17.13
CA ARG A 104 -0.36 -13.12 18.33
C ARG A 104 0.41 -12.80 19.61
N THR A 105 1.68 -13.17 19.66
CA THR A 105 2.65 -12.81 20.72
C THR A 105 4.01 -12.67 20.06
N GLY A 106 4.77 -11.65 20.43
CA GLY A 106 6.08 -11.40 19.84
C GLY A 106 7.05 -12.53 20.20
N ILE A 107 7.37 -12.65 21.49
CA ILE A 107 8.27 -13.68 22.02
C ILE A 107 7.62 -14.37 23.22
N LEU A 108 7.54 -15.70 23.18
CA LEU A 108 7.15 -16.57 24.29
C LEU A 108 8.35 -17.42 24.72
N VAL A 109 8.64 -17.43 26.02
CA VAL A 109 9.70 -18.25 26.62
C VAL A 109 9.08 -19.11 27.70
N GLU A 110 9.16 -20.43 27.54
CA GLU A 110 8.65 -21.44 28.47
C GLU A 110 9.83 -22.21 29.09
N GLY A 111 10.18 -21.87 30.34
CA GLY A 111 11.36 -22.39 31.02
C GLY A 111 12.67 -21.78 30.51
N GLY A 112 13.78 -22.09 31.19
CA GLY A 112 15.12 -21.69 30.77
C GLY A 112 15.82 -20.69 31.69
N THR A 113 17.04 -20.32 31.33
CA THR A 113 17.90 -19.37 32.07
C THR A 113 18.88 -18.66 31.14
N GLY A 114 19.36 -17.48 31.51
CA GLY A 114 20.26 -16.69 30.65
C GLY A 114 19.58 -16.17 29.37
N ILE A 115 18.29 -15.82 29.43
CA ILE A 115 17.52 -15.35 28.28
C ILE A 115 17.59 -13.82 28.18
N LYS A 116 18.06 -13.30 27.05
CA LYS A 116 18.22 -11.86 26.80
C LYS A 116 17.44 -11.41 25.58
N ILE A 117 16.52 -10.47 25.75
CA ILE A 117 15.71 -9.86 24.69
C ILE A 117 16.05 -8.38 24.62
N LEU A 118 16.89 -8.01 23.65
CA LEU A 118 17.60 -6.74 23.63
C LEU A 118 17.36 -5.96 22.34
N ASN A 119 17.00 -4.68 22.41
CA ASN A 119 16.94 -3.78 21.23
C ASN A 119 15.99 -4.27 20.12
N ASN A 120 14.90 -4.97 20.46
CA ASN A 120 13.90 -5.43 19.50
C ASN A 120 12.76 -4.43 19.33
N GLN A 121 12.02 -4.59 18.25
CA GLN A 121 10.88 -3.75 17.87
C GLN A 121 9.61 -4.58 17.74
N PHE A 122 8.49 -4.10 18.29
CA PHE A 122 7.19 -4.79 18.24
C PHE A 122 6.10 -3.89 17.68
N LEU A 123 5.43 -4.34 16.62
CA LEU A 123 4.27 -3.69 16.01
C LEU A 123 3.04 -4.61 16.08
N ASN A 124 1.91 -4.06 16.55
CA ASN A 124 0.58 -4.68 16.48
C ASN A 124 0.50 -6.15 16.97
N ILE A 125 0.81 -6.37 18.25
CA ILE A 125 0.60 -7.66 18.88
C ILE A 125 -0.89 -7.90 19.12
N HIS A 126 -1.44 -8.93 18.49
CA HIS A 126 -2.89 -9.01 18.35
C HIS A 126 -3.62 -9.34 19.65
N GLY A 127 -3.18 -10.30 20.46
CA GLY A 127 -3.95 -10.73 21.65
C GLY A 127 -5.47 -10.87 21.41
N PRO A 128 -6.33 -10.75 22.43
CA PRO A 128 -6.06 -11.04 23.83
C PRO A 128 -6.18 -12.56 24.12
N PHE A 129 -5.82 -12.97 25.36
CA PHE A 129 -5.95 -14.28 26.04
C PHE A 129 -6.18 -15.60 25.23
N PRO A 130 -5.48 -16.71 25.55
CA PRO A 130 -4.45 -16.86 26.58
C PRO A 130 -3.11 -16.19 26.29
N ARG A 131 -2.94 -15.50 25.15
CA ARG A 131 -1.67 -14.88 24.76
C ARG A 131 -1.88 -13.60 23.96
N GLY A 132 -0.96 -12.66 24.11
CA GLY A 132 -1.07 -11.29 23.59
C GLY A 132 0.08 -10.36 24.00
N GLN A 133 1.30 -10.88 24.24
CA GLN A 133 2.41 -10.08 24.79
C GLN A 133 3.47 -9.73 23.75
N CYS A 134 4.15 -8.59 23.92
CA CYS A 134 5.42 -8.36 23.21
C CYS A 134 6.45 -9.40 23.70
N VAL A 135 6.53 -9.59 25.02
CA VAL A 135 7.35 -10.63 25.65
C VAL A 135 6.59 -11.31 26.79
N GLN A 136 6.51 -12.64 26.72
CA GLN A 136 5.99 -13.49 27.80
C GLN A 136 7.09 -14.41 28.31
N PHE A 137 7.42 -14.31 29.59
CA PHE A 137 8.17 -15.34 30.30
C PHE A 137 7.20 -16.23 31.07
N LEU A 138 7.43 -17.54 31.00
CA LEU A 138 6.70 -18.58 31.71
C LEU A 138 7.75 -19.47 32.36
N GLU A 139 7.87 -19.42 33.68
CA GLU A 139 8.82 -20.24 34.46
C GLU A 139 10.30 -20.06 34.05
N VAL A 140 10.69 -18.85 33.64
CA VAL A 140 12.08 -18.50 33.31
C VAL A 140 12.82 -18.16 34.60
N ASN A 141 13.84 -18.96 34.95
CA ASN A 141 14.42 -18.97 36.29
C ASN A 141 15.94 -18.86 36.29
N GLY A 142 16.51 -18.29 37.35
CA GLY A 142 17.95 -18.21 37.55
C GLY A 142 18.56 -16.90 37.05
N ALA A 143 19.87 -16.92 36.82
CA ALA A 143 20.66 -15.72 36.54
C ALA A 143 20.64 -15.31 35.05
N GLY A 144 20.96 -14.05 34.79
CA GLY A 144 21.26 -13.54 33.45
C GLY A 144 20.05 -13.32 32.54
N ASN A 145 18.84 -13.28 33.10
CA ASN A 145 17.60 -13.04 32.37
C ASN A 145 17.32 -11.53 32.24
N GLU A 146 17.05 -11.07 31.02
CA GLU A 146 16.98 -9.63 30.71
C GLU A 146 16.04 -9.31 29.53
N ILE A 147 15.24 -8.25 29.68
CA ILE A 147 14.39 -7.66 28.64
C ILE A 147 14.69 -6.15 28.61
N SER A 148 15.59 -5.72 27.73
CA SER A 148 16.13 -4.36 27.76
C SER A 148 16.09 -3.64 26.42
N ASP A 149 15.88 -2.33 26.49
CA ASP A 149 15.99 -1.39 25.37
C ASP A 149 15.10 -1.74 24.15
N ASN A 150 14.02 -2.49 24.37
CA ASN A 150 13.06 -2.80 23.34
C ASN A 150 12.09 -1.65 23.12
N VAL A 151 11.51 -1.59 21.92
CA VAL A 151 10.57 -0.57 21.52
C VAL A 151 9.29 -1.22 21.00
N SER A 152 8.13 -0.67 21.37
CA SER A 152 6.84 -1.20 20.95
C SER A 152 5.89 -0.08 20.56
N GLU A 153 5.16 -0.26 19.47
CA GLU A 153 4.06 0.60 19.06
C GLU A 153 2.84 -0.26 18.74
N GLN A 154 1.76 -0.10 19.52
CA GLN A 154 0.51 -0.84 19.38
C GLN A 154 -0.58 0.10 18.92
N VAL A 155 -1.00 -0.03 17.65
CA VAL A 155 -1.97 0.89 17.08
C VAL A 155 -3.38 0.55 17.59
N PRO A 156 -4.11 1.51 18.21
CA PRO A 156 -5.47 1.28 18.67
C PRO A 156 -6.37 0.72 17.57
N GLY A 157 -7.10 -0.35 17.86
CA GLY A 157 -8.00 -1.02 16.91
C GLY A 157 -7.33 -1.99 15.92
N LYS A 158 -5.99 -2.02 15.86
CA LYS A 158 -5.21 -3.05 15.13
C LYS A 158 -4.55 -4.07 16.05
N SER A 159 -4.47 -3.73 17.32
CA SER A 159 -3.75 -4.44 18.36
C SER A 159 -4.63 -4.52 19.60
N SER A 160 -4.54 -5.62 20.34
CA SER A 160 -5.21 -5.81 21.64
C SER A 160 -4.34 -6.69 22.54
N PRO A 161 -3.12 -6.22 22.89
CA PRO A 161 -2.24 -6.99 23.74
C PRO A 161 -2.89 -7.20 25.11
N GLU A 162 -2.58 -8.33 25.73
CA GLU A 162 -2.94 -8.58 27.12
C GLU A 162 -2.03 -7.70 27.98
N ASP A 163 -0.81 -8.15 28.24
CA ASP A 163 0.26 -7.32 28.80
C ASP A 163 1.29 -7.00 27.71
N LEU A 164 2.03 -5.90 27.82
CA LEU A 164 3.18 -5.70 26.94
C LEU A 164 4.34 -6.62 27.33
N ILE A 165 4.63 -6.74 28.63
CA ILE A 165 5.60 -7.71 29.19
C ILE A 165 4.95 -8.40 30.38
N ASN A 166 5.07 -9.72 30.46
CA ASN A 166 4.58 -10.50 31.60
C ASN A 166 5.63 -11.53 32.07
N LEU A 167 5.84 -11.59 33.38
CA LEU A 167 6.81 -12.46 34.06
C LEU A 167 6.13 -13.56 34.89
N TYR A 168 5.39 -14.43 34.24
CA TYR A 168 4.65 -15.53 34.86
C TYR A 168 5.57 -16.57 35.50
N LYS A 169 5.43 -16.80 36.82
CA LYS A 169 6.20 -17.77 37.62
C LYS A 169 7.71 -17.71 37.41
N SER A 170 8.24 -16.54 37.10
CA SER A 170 9.64 -16.37 36.69
C SER A 170 10.46 -15.75 37.80
N HIS A 171 11.61 -16.31 38.13
CA HIS A 171 12.40 -15.93 39.30
C HIS A 171 13.84 -15.58 38.91
N GLY A 172 14.29 -14.40 39.36
CA GLY A 172 15.71 -14.08 39.39
C GLY A 172 16.42 -14.76 40.55
N THR A 173 17.59 -14.25 40.88
CA THR A 173 18.37 -14.64 42.06
C THR A 173 18.76 -13.40 42.85
N PRO A 174 19.13 -13.53 44.14
CA PRO A 174 19.61 -12.39 44.94
C PRO A 174 20.74 -11.59 44.29
N LEU A 175 21.59 -12.24 43.49
CA LEU A 175 22.74 -11.62 42.81
C LEU A 175 22.47 -11.24 41.34
N SER A 176 21.38 -11.74 40.74
CA SER A 176 21.04 -11.50 39.35
C SER A 176 19.52 -11.52 39.21
N HIS A 177 18.93 -10.34 39.34
CA HIS A 177 17.48 -10.16 39.18
C HIS A 177 17.10 -10.34 37.70
N ILE A 178 15.84 -10.73 37.43
CA ILE A 178 15.29 -10.56 36.08
C ILE A 178 15.21 -9.07 35.82
N LEU A 179 15.95 -8.58 34.82
CA LEU A 179 16.05 -7.16 34.53
C LEU A 179 15.10 -6.78 33.40
N VAL A 180 14.18 -5.86 33.65
CA VAL A 180 13.33 -5.22 32.63
C VAL A 180 13.70 -3.74 32.58
N ASN A 181 14.58 -3.36 31.65
CA ASN A 181 15.27 -2.06 31.71
C ASN A 181 15.19 -1.25 30.40
N GLY A 182 14.82 0.02 30.48
CA GLY A 182 14.98 0.95 29.34
C GLY A 182 14.00 0.74 28.18
N ASN A 183 12.95 -0.08 28.35
CA ASN A 183 11.99 -0.34 27.28
C ASN A 183 11.08 0.88 27.05
N LYS A 184 10.77 1.18 25.79
CA LYS A 184 9.98 2.35 25.37
C LYS A 184 8.75 1.90 24.61
N PHE A 185 7.63 1.78 25.30
CA PHE A 185 6.44 1.16 24.75
C PHE A 185 5.28 2.15 24.65
N ARG A 186 4.59 2.14 23.51
CA ARG A 186 3.37 2.91 23.29
C ARG A 186 2.24 2.02 22.84
N GLY A 187 1.07 2.28 23.41
CA GLY A 187 -0.17 1.63 23.08
C GLY A 187 -0.31 0.28 23.78
N GLY A 188 -1.54 -0.02 24.17
CA GLY A 188 -1.96 -1.27 24.77
C GLY A 188 -3.48 -1.33 24.86
N GLY A 189 -4.01 -2.53 25.05
CA GLY A 189 -5.45 -2.78 25.05
C GLY A 189 -6.17 -2.47 23.71
N PRO A 190 -7.51 -2.59 23.68
CA PRO A 190 -8.37 -2.91 24.81
C PRO A 190 -8.16 -4.37 25.28
N SER A 191 -7.84 -4.55 26.55
CA SER A 191 -7.86 -5.84 27.25
C SER A 191 -8.72 -5.73 28.51
N GLN A 192 -9.33 -6.86 28.92
CA GLN A 192 -10.16 -6.96 30.12
C GLN A 192 -9.36 -7.07 31.42
N SER A 193 -8.12 -7.54 31.36
CA SER A 193 -7.22 -7.65 32.54
C SER A 193 -5.83 -7.04 32.33
N GLY A 194 -5.37 -6.92 31.10
CA GLY A 194 -3.98 -6.63 30.81
C GLY A 194 -3.60 -5.15 30.65
N GLY A 195 -2.30 -4.88 30.73
CA GLY A 195 -1.71 -3.54 30.70
C GLY A 195 -0.27 -3.50 30.21
N GLY A 196 0.59 -2.76 30.89
CA GLY A 196 1.98 -2.58 30.49
C GLY A 196 2.88 -3.74 30.91
N ILE A 197 3.58 -3.60 32.04
CA ILE A 197 4.55 -4.59 32.51
C ILE A 197 4.05 -5.24 33.81
N LEU A 198 3.91 -6.56 33.80
CA LEU A 198 3.50 -7.36 34.97
C LEU A 198 4.66 -8.16 35.54
N ALA A 199 5.00 -7.84 36.78
CA ALA A 199 5.86 -8.62 37.65
C ALA A 199 5.04 -9.45 38.64
N GLY A 200 5.64 -10.49 39.21
CA GLY A 200 5.00 -11.24 40.28
C GLY A 200 3.74 -12.01 39.84
N ASP A 201 3.61 -12.35 38.56
CA ASP A 201 2.44 -13.06 38.05
C ASP A 201 2.49 -14.55 38.46
N VAL A 202 1.63 -14.93 39.41
CA VAL A 202 1.59 -16.24 40.08
C VAL A 202 2.92 -16.56 40.78
N GLY A 203 3.33 -15.70 41.71
CA GLY A 203 4.66 -15.68 42.30
C GLY A 203 5.67 -14.95 41.41
N GLY A 204 6.96 -15.09 41.71
CA GLY A 204 8.04 -14.46 40.93
C GLY A 204 8.83 -13.49 41.80
N ASP A 205 10.10 -13.83 41.99
CA ASP A 205 10.97 -13.14 42.95
C ASP A 205 12.19 -12.55 42.25
N PHE A 206 12.82 -11.56 42.89
CA PHE A 206 14.04 -10.92 42.41
C PHE A 206 13.87 -10.36 40.99
N GLN A 207 12.80 -9.57 40.77
CA GLN A 207 12.53 -8.91 39.49
C GLN A 207 12.77 -7.40 39.63
N ARG A 208 13.42 -6.79 38.63
CA ARG A 208 13.73 -5.35 38.64
C ARG A 208 13.27 -4.67 37.36
N LEU A 209 12.30 -3.79 37.50
CA LEU A 209 11.63 -3.07 36.44
C LEU A 209 12.06 -1.61 36.52
N GLN A 210 12.95 -1.17 35.63
CA GLN A 210 13.56 0.14 35.77
C GLN A 210 13.76 0.92 34.48
N ASN A 211 13.75 2.25 34.58
CA ASN A 211 14.04 3.17 33.46
C ASN A 211 13.13 2.98 32.22
N ASN A 212 11.97 2.34 32.37
CA ASN A 212 11.04 2.11 31.26
C ASN A 212 10.17 3.35 31.05
N ILE A 213 9.78 3.60 29.81
CA ILE A 213 8.86 4.68 29.43
C ILE A 213 7.65 4.05 28.73
N LEU A 214 6.47 4.23 29.32
CA LEU A 214 5.21 3.68 28.81
C LEU A 214 4.24 4.82 28.50
N VAL A 215 3.61 4.79 27.32
CA VAL A 215 2.58 5.74 26.88
C VAL A 215 1.33 4.98 26.45
N ASP A 216 0.20 5.25 27.11
CA ASP A 216 -1.08 4.55 26.90
C ASP A 216 -0.94 3.00 26.93
N PRO A 217 -0.35 2.40 27.97
CA PRO A 217 0.00 0.97 27.98
C PRO A 217 -1.17 0.00 28.21
N GLY A 218 -2.40 0.47 28.40
CA GLY A 218 -3.57 -0.40 28.64
C GLY A 218 -4.31 -0.05 29.94
N GLN A 219 -4.75 -1.06 30.69
CA GLN A 219 -5.43 -0.78 31.96
C GLN A 219 -4.49 -0.24 33.03
N TYR A 220 -3.25 -0.70 33.02
CA TYR A 220 -2.23 -0.25 33.95
C TYR A 220 -0.87 -0.06 33.29
N GLY A 221 0.01 0.69 33.94
CA GLY A 221 1.40 0.88 33.49
C GLY A 221 2.33 -0.23 33.94
N ILE A 222 2.70 -0.25 35.22
CA ILE A 222 3.64 -1.25 35.77
C ILE A 222 3.08 -1.82 37.07
N ALA A 223 3.16 -3.13 37.23
CA ALA A 223 2.46 -3.86 38.28
C ALA A 223 3.28 -4.96 38.95
N ILE A 224 2.98 -5.25 40.22
CA ILE A 224 3.40 -6.46 40.92
C ILE A 224 2.17 -7.21 41.45
N ALA A 225 1.98 -8.45 41.01
CA ALA A 225 0.81 -9.27 41.35
C ALA A 225 1.01 -10.20 42.56
N SER A 226 2.26 -10.51 42.95
CA SER A 226 2.68 -11.30 44.12
C SER A 226 4.22 -11.41 44.16
N GLY A 227 4.78 -12.25 45.02
CA GLY A 227 6.23 -12.56 45.08
C GLY A 227 7.02 -11.73 46.08
N HIS A 228 8.35 -11.88 46.07
CA HIS A 228 9.28 -11.25 47.00
C HIS A 228 10.46 -10.57 46.31
N TYR A 229 11.03 -9.53 46.93
CA TYR A 229 12.25 -8.84 46.45
C TYR A 229 12.10 -8.25 45.04
N ASN A 230 10.94 -7.63 44.76
CA ASN A 230 10.64 -7.01 43.48
C ASN A 230 10.79 -5.48 43.53
N TYR A 231 11.28 -4.89 42.45
CA TYR A 231 11.66 -3.48 42.37
C TYR A 231 11.02 -2.78 41.16
N ILE A 232 10.38 -1.63 41.37
CA ILE A 232 9.90 -0.71 40.33
C ILE A 232 10.63 0.63 40.51
N MET A 233 11.54 0.97 39.62
CA MET A 233 12.45 2.11 39.83
C MET A 233 12.59 3.03 38.62
N ASN A 234 12.49 4.35 38.82
CA ASN A 234 12.83 5.35 37.79
C ASN A 234 12.07 5.20 36.46
N ASN A 235 10.85 4.67 36.49
CA ASN A 235 10.02 4.52 35.30
C ASN A 235 9.16 5.78 35.06
N LYS A 236 8.72 5.99 33.82
CA LYS A 236 7.78 7.05 33.45
C LYS A 236 6.57 6.44 32.76
N VAL A 237 5.37 6.74 33.26
CA VAL A 237 4.12 6.20 32.70
C VAL A 237 3.14 7.35 32.42
N TYR A 238 2.78 7.51 31.15
CA TYR A 238 1.70 8.38 30.72
C TYR A 238 0.49 7.53 30.29
N GLY A 239 -0.73 7.97 30.63
CA GLY A 239 -1.96 7.35 30.14
C GLY A 239 -3.10 8.35 30.05
N ARG A 240 -3.69 8.50 28.87
CA ARG A 240 -4.91 9.29 28.70
C ARG A 240 -6.15 8.53 29.17
N GLN A 241 -7.26 9.24 29.36
CA GLN A 241 -8.55 8.60 29.62
C GLN A 241 -8.96 7.72 28.42
N GLN A 242 -9.17 6.43 28.67
CA GLN A 242 -9.80 5.49 27.73
C GLN A 242 -10.82 4.63 28.48
N SER A 243 -11.66 3.89 27.77
CA SER A 243 -12.74 3.09 28.39
C SER A 243 -12.25 2.01 29.36
N PHE A 244 -10.98 1.64 29.27
CA PHE A 244 -10.34 0.60 30.07
C PHE A 244 -9.22 1.12 31.00
N THR A 245 -8.75 2.36 30.90
CA THR A 245 -7.63 2.82 31.74
C THR A 245 -7.99 2.81 33.23
N ASN A 246 -7.06 2.36 34.08
CA ASN A 246 -7.30 2.19 35.51
C ASN A 246 -6.24 2.89 36.39
N THR A 247 -4.99 2.41 36.42
CA THR A 247 -3.95 2.96 37.32
C THR A 247 -2.55 2.93 36.69
N ALA A 248 -1.70 3.91 36.94
CA ALA A 248 -0.33 3.90 36.42
C ALA A 248 0.52 2.78 37.02
N TYR A 249 0.43 2.59 38.34
CA TYR A 249 1.22 1.64 39.10
C TYR A 249 0.35 0.89 40.08
N TYR A 250 0.63 -0.40 40.29
CA TYR A 250 0.02 -1.13 41.41
C TYR A 250 0.90 -2.24 41.98
N ALA A 251 0.67 -2.56 43.25
CA ALA A 251 1.07 -3.83 43.86
C ALA A 251 -0.13 -4.38 44.64
N TYR A 252 -0.63 -5.54 44.23
CA TYR A 252 -1.85 -6.13 44.80
C TYR A 252 -1.82 -7.65 44.64
N ASN A 253 -1.96 -8.38 45.74
CA ASN A 253 -1.83 -9.84 45.72
C ASN A 253 -3.10 -10.49 45.18
N ILE A 254 -3.18 -10.64 43.85
CA ILE A 254 -4.30 -11.31 43.18
C ILE A 254 -4.30 -12.83 43.39
N TYR A 255 -3.20 -13.40 43.89
CA TYR A 255 -2.96 -14.84 43.99
C TYR A 255 -2.94 -15.38 45.43
N ILE A 256 -3.47 -14.61 46.39
CA ILE A 256 -3.49 -15.03 47.80
C ILE A 256 -4.28 -16.33 48.02
N LYS A 257 -5.35 -16.54 47.25
CA LYS A 257 -6.18 -17.76 47.33
C LYS A 257 -5.44 -19.00 46.83
N ASP A 258 -4.43 -18.79 45.99
CA ASP A 258 -3.58 -19.84 45.44
C ASP A 258 -2.33 -20.08 46.31
N GLY A 259 -2.22 -19.39 47.45
CA GLY A 259 -1.15 -19.57 48.45
C GLY A 259 0.07 -18.69 48.23
N TYR A 260 0.04 -17.76 47.28
CA TYR A 260 1.15 -16.82 47.04
C TYR A 260 1.08 -15.61 47.97
N THR A 261 2.24 -15.06 48.32
CA THR A 261 2.38 -13.91 49.23
C THR A 261 3.14 -12.77 48.57
N CYS A 262 3.03 -11.58 49.15
CA CYS A 262 3.80 -10.38 48.78
C CYS A 262 4.83 -10.06 49.86
N GLY A 263 6.01 -9.56 49.48
CA GLY A 263 6.99 -9.07 50.46
C GLY A 263 8.21 -8.36 49.84
N ASP A 264 8.87 -7.53 50.64
CA ASP A 264 10.17 -6.92 50.29
C ASP A 264 10.17 -6.10 48.98
N PHE A 265 9.11 -5.35 48.72
CA PHE A 265 8.98 -4.52 47.52
C PHE A 265 9.59 -3.13 47.69
N THR A 266 10.20 -2.62 46.62
CA THR A 266 10.68 -1.24 46.52
C THR A 266 10.09 -0.55 45.30
N VAL A 267 9.46 0.60 45.50
CA VAL A 267 8.89 1.44 44.45
C VAL A 267 9.39 2.86 44.63
N GLU A 268 10.37 3.31 43.85
CA GLU A 268 10.99 4.64 44.02
C GLU A 268 11.43 5.32 42.72
N GLY A 269 11.48 6.65 42.72
CA GLY A 269 11.95 7.46 41.60
C GLY A 269 11.03 7.46 40.37
N ASN A 270 9.85 6.83 40.45
CA ASN A 270 8.92 6.73 39.34
C ASN A 270 8.12 8.02 39.16
N GLU A 271 7.71 8.27 37.92
CA GLU A 271 6.85 9.39 37.56
C GLU A 271 5.61 8.90 36.79
N SER A 272 4.46 9.55 37.02
CA SER A 272 3.25 9.29 36.22
C SER A 272 2.43 10.54 35.91
N ASN A 273 1.73 10.48 34.78
CA ASN A 273 0.59 11.33 34.45
C ASN A 273 -0.48 10.43 33.82
N TYR A 274 -1.43 9.95 34.61
CA TYR A 274 -2.33 8.87 34.22
C TYR A 274 -3.78 9.14 34.59
N THR A 275 -4.67 9.15 33.61
CA THR A 275 -6.09 9.41 33.80
C THR A 275 -6.88 8.12 33.62
N ASN A 276 -7.63 7.74 34.65
CA ASN A 276 -8.46 6.53 34.61
C ASN A 276 -9.70 6.71 33.73
N LYS A 277 -10.45 5.62 33.52
CA LYS A 277 -11.66 5.58 32.69
C LYS A 277 -12.75 6.58 33.10
N ASN A 278 -12.78 6.96 34.38
CA ASN A 278 -13.75 7.92 34.92
C ASN A 278 -13.28 9.38 34.75
N GLY A 279 -12.13 9.62 34.11
CA GLY A 279 -11.58 10.96 33.91
C GLY A 279 -10.81 11.50 35.11
N GLN A 280 -10.53 10.68 36.12
CA GLN A 280 -9.77 11.08 37.29
C GLN A 280 -8.27 10.87 37.04
N LEU A 281 -7.50 11.94 37.23
CA LEU A 281 -6.04 11.88 37.31
C LEU A 281 -5.63 11.12 38.58
N ILE A 282 -4.83 10.07 38.40
CA ILE A 282 -4.40 9.19 39.48
C ILE A 282 -3.25 9.84 40.25
N GLY A 283 -3.48 10.15 41.53
CA GLY A 283 -2.53 10.86 42.40
C GLY A 283 -1.57 9.97 43.20
N GLU A 284 -1.71 8.65 43.12
CA GLU A 284 -0.80 7.66 43.69
C GLU A 284 -1.04 6.27 43.07
N GLY A 285 -0.09 5.35 43.21
CA GLY A 285 -0.29 3.95 42.82
C GLY A 285 -1.28 3.20 43.73
N TYR A 286 -1.75 2.03 43.28
CA TYR A 286 -2.68 1.18 44.05
C TYR A 286 -1.94 0.06 44.78
N TRP A 287 -1.99 0.01 46.10
CA TRP A 287 -1.18 -0.91 46.93
C TRP A 287 -1.99 -2.00 47.65
N GLY A 288 -3.22 -2.25 47.19
CA GLY A 288 -4.17 -3.11 47.90
C GLY A 288 -4.87 -2.43 49.08
N MET A 289 -5.95 -3.05 49.54
CA MET A 289 -6.75 -2.54 50.66
C MET A 289 -6.03 -2.77 52.00
N PRO A 290 -5.84 -1.73 52.84
CA PRO A 290 -5.19 -1.88 54.13
C PRO A 290 -5.85 -2.91 55.03
N GLY A 291 -5.05 -3.84 55.55
CA GLY A 291 -5.51 -4.87 56.47
C GLY A 291 -6.29 -6.01 55.82
N THR A 292 -6.30 -6.11 54.48
CA THR A 292 -6.81 -7.29 53.78
C THR A 292 -5.69 -8.26 53.44
N ALA A 293 -6.05 -9.49 53.09
CA ALA A 293 -5.08 -10.54 52.76
C ALA A 293 -4.34 -10.27 51.44
N GLU A 294 -4.87 -9.36 50.62
CA GLU A 294 -4.32 -8.95 49.34
C GLU A 294 -3.36 -7.75 49.41
N ASP A 295 -3.15 -7.19 50.61
CA ASP A 295 -2.26 -6.06 50.86
C ASP A 295 -0.78 -6.47 50.70
N CYS A 296 -0.05 -5.80 49.80
CA CYS A 296 1.37 -6.09 49.54
C CYS A 296 2.33 -5.20 50.34
N ARG A 297 1.82 -4.44 51.32
CA ARG A 297 2.65 -3.63 52.23
C ARG A 297 3.38 -4.46 53.29
N PRO A 298 4.50 -3.94 53.84
CA PRO A 298 5.10 -2.63 53.55
C PRO A 298 5.83 -2.58 52.21
N ILE A 299 5.76 -1.43 51.54
CA ILE A 299 6.48 -1.15 50.29
C ILE A 299 7.42 0.03 50.56
N SER A 300 8.71 -0.17 50.29
CA SER A 300 9.73 0.87 50.48
C SER A 300 9.69 1.88 49.34
N GLY A 301 9.96 3.16 49.64
CA GLY A 301 10.20 4.17 48.62
C GLY A 301 8.97 4.89 48.04
N ILE A 302 7.73 4.53 48.43
CA ILE A 302 6.50 5.14 47.87
C ILE A 302 6.53 6.68 47.87
N ALA A 303 7.04 7.29 48.94
CA ALA A 303 7.13 8.74 49.07
C ALA A 303 8.15 9.40 48.11
N ASN A 304 9.03 8.63 47.49
CA ASN A 304 10.10 9.09 46.60
C ASN A 304 9.68 9.07 45.11
N ASN A 305 8.38 9.16 44.82
CA ASN A 305 7.83 9.12 43.46
C ASN A 305 7.02 10.38 43.15
N ASN A 306 6.92 10.73 41.87
CA ASN A 306 6.12 11.85 41.37
C ASN A 306 4.88 11.36 40.63
N TRP A 307 3.79 11.15 41.35
CA TRP A 307 2.56 10.58 40.76
C TRP A 307 1.74 11.57 39.92
N LEU A 308 2.05 12.86 40.02
CA LEU A 308 1.36 13.97 39.34
C LEU A 308 2.33 14.75 38.44
N ALA A 309 3.18 14.02 37.70
CA ALA A 309 4.10 14.62 36.75
C ALA A 309 3.34 15.34 35.62
N THR A 310 3.99 16.33 34.99
CA THR A 310 3.35 17.25 34.04
C THR A 310 3.59 16.91 32.57
N PHE A 311 4.29 15.82 32.28
CA PHE A 311 4.59 15.42 30.91
C PHE A 311 3.38 14.77 30.22
N GLY A 312 3.28 14.94 28.90
CA GLY A 312 2.26 14.32 28.05
C GLY A 312 2.78 13.11 27.25
N PRO A 313 2.06 12.66 26.20
CA PRO A 313 2.47 11.53 25.37
C PRO A 313 3.79 11.76 24.61
N GLU A 314 4.25 13.02 24.52
CA GLU A 314 5.51 13.44 23.89
C GLU A 314 6.78 13.01 24.63
N ILE A 315 6.67 12.38 25.81
CA ILE A 315 7.80 11.67 26.44
C ILE A 315 8.41 10.60 25.54
N LEU A 316 7.65 10.13 24.54
CA LEU A 316 8.13 9.32 23.45
C LEU A 316 8.03 10.10 22.12
N PRO A 317 8.97 9.90 21.17
CA PRO A 317 8.93 10.56 19.87
C PRO A 317 7.65 10.19 19.11
N ALA A 318 7.17 11.07 18.23
CA ALA A 318 5.90 10.89 17.50
C ALA A 318 5.75 9.51 16.83
N ARG A 319 6.86 8.87 16.43
CA ARG A 319 6.93 7.48 15.98
C ARG A 319 8.08 6.76 16.67
N LEU A 320 7.81 5.57 17.22
CA LEU A 320 8.83 4.80 17.94
C LEU A 320 9.56 3.76 17.10
N LEU A 321 8.91 3.20 16.07
CA LEU A 321 9.47 2.09 15.28
C LEU A 321 10.14 2.55 13.99
N CYS A 322 11.31 1.96 13.72
CA CYS A 322 12.09 2.07 12.49
C CYS A 322 11.99 0.76 11.69
N PRO A 323 11.16 0.71 10.62
CA PRO A 323 10.98 -0.48 9.80
C PRO A 323 12.20 -0.74 8.89
N LEU A 324 12.07 -1.72 7.98
CA LEU A 324 13.04 -2.01 6.92
C LEU A 324 13.53 -0.75 6.17
N LEU A 325 12.64 0.23 5.95
CA LEU A 325 12.98 1.57 5.45
C LEU A 325 13.48 2.46 6.60
N VAL A 326 14.77 2.80 6.58
CA VAL A 326 15.45 3.50 7.66
C VAL A 326 15.69 4.98 7.37
N ALA A 327 15.75 5.36 6.09
CA ALA A 327 15.81 6.75 5.71
C ALA A 327 15.08 6.96 4.39
N HIS A 328 14.28 8.02 4.29
CA HIS A 328 13.59 8.40 3.08
C HIS A 328 13.52 9.92 2.98
N TYR A 329 14.16 10.48 1.96
CA TYR A 329 14.17 11.92 1.69
C TYR A 329 13.56 12.17 0.32
N PRO A 330 12.30 12.66 0.28
CA PRO A 330 11.67 13.14 -0.95
C PRO A 330 12.29 14.45 -1.47
N LEU A 331 13.12 15.14 -0.69
CA LEU A 331 13.79 16.39 -1.11
C LEU A 331 12.85 17.50 -1.63
N ASN A 332 11.60 17.50 -1.15
CA ASN A 332 10.55 18.48 -1.43
C ASN A 332 10.76 19.82 -0.70
N ASN A 333 11.77 20.58 -1.12
CA ASN A 333 12.14 21.87 -0.50
C ASN A 333 12.53 21.78 0.98
N ASN A 334 12.81 20.57 1.47
CA ASN A 334 13.29 20.31 2.81
C ASN A 334 14.11 19.02 2.86
N PHE A 335 14.77 18.79 3.99
CA PHE A 335 15.63 17.63 4.23
C PHE A 335 15.10 16.73 5.35
N GLN A 336 13.77 16.68 5.49
CA GLN A 336 13.12 15.84 6.49
C GLN A 336 13.16 14.38 6.06
N ASP A 337 13.46 13.50 7.01
CA ASP A 337 13.34 12.06 6.84
C ASP A 337 11.88 11.64 7.07
N VAL A 338 11.20 11.21 6.00
CA VAL A 338 9.80 10.77 6.05
C VAL A 338 9.67 9.26 6.26
N SER A 339 10.77 8.52 6.41
CA SER A 339 10.74 7.09 6.75
C SER A 339 10.07 6.83 8.09
N GLY A 340 10.10 7.84 8.96
CA GLY A 340 9.64 7.79 10.34
C GLY A 340 10.73 7.52 11.36
N CYS A 341 11.99 7.40 10.93
CA CYS A 341 13.14 7.16 11.80
C CYS A 341 13.79 8.44 12.35
N GLY A 342 13.35 9.61 11.90
CA GLY A 342 13.82 10.90 12.43
C GLY A 342 15.25 11.25 12.06
N HIS A 343 15.79 10.67 10.98
CA HIS A 343 17.14 10.95 10.48
C HIS A 343 17.21 12.27 9.69
N ASN A 344 16.64 13.36 10.21
CA ASN A 344 16.61 14.65 9.51
C ASN A 344 18.02 15.18 9.19
N ILE A 345 18.19 15.78 8.02
CA ILE A 345 19.47 16.33 7.55
C ILE A 345 19.45 17.86 7.64
N SER A 346 20.61 18.45 7.91
CA SER A 346 20.88 19.86 7.65
C SER A 346 21.92 19.95 6.55
N SER A 347 21.59 20.61 5.43
CA SER A 347 22.46 20.75 4.26
C SER A 347 22.22 22.10 3.55
N ASN A 348 23.20 22.53 2.76
CA ASN A 348 23.14 23.68 1.87
C ASN A 348 22.83 23.31 0.40
N VAL A 349 22.49 22.04 0.13
CA VAL A 349 22.02 21.62 -1.20
C VAL A 349 20.81 22.46 -1.60
N GLY A 350 20.77 22.96 -2.84
CA GLY A 350 19.64 23.74 -3.34
C GLY A 350 18.49 22.82 -3.76
N PHE A 351 17.31 23.39 -4.00
CA PHE A 351 16.18 22.65 -4.57
C PHE A 351 15.85 23.13 -5.99
N SER A 352 15.29 22.23 -6.80
CA SER A 352 14.80 22.52 -8.15
C SER A 352 13.32 22.14 -8.26
N ALA A 353 12.54 22.97 -8.94
CA ALA A 353 11.12 22.72 -9.21
C ALA A 353 10.86 21.60 -10.24
N GLU A 354 11.90 20.97 -10.78
CA GLU A 354 11.79 19.85 -11.70
C GLU A 354 11.73 18.48 -11.00
N GLY A 355 11.41 18.47 -9.70
CA GLY A 355 11.27 17.25 -8.92
C GLY A 355 10.23 16.29 -9.48
N LYS A 356 10.30 15.03 -9.06
CA LYS A 356 9.29 14.04 -9.40
C LYS A 356 7.94 14.43 -8.81
N ASP A 357 7.91 14.95 -7.59
CA ASP A 357 6.76 15.50 -6.86
C ASP A 357 6.67 17.04 -6.89
N ILE A 358 7.25 17.71 -5.88
CA ILE A 358 7.12 19.15 -5.64
C ILE A 358 8.45 19.81 -5.98
N ALA A 359 9.54 19.24 -5.49
CA ALA A 359 10.89 19.69 -5.78
C ALA A 359 11.88 18.57 -5.53
N CYS A 360 13.04 18.63 -6.17
CA CYS A 360 14.14 17.69 -5.96
C CYS A 360 15.39 18.40 -5.45
N GLY A 361 16.34 17.64 -4.92
CA GLY A 361 17.67 18.16 -4.58
C GLY A 361 18.45 18.51 -5.85
N ASN A 362 19.04 19.70 -5.89
CA ASN A 362 19.87 20.21 -6.97
C ASN A 362 21.36 20.13 -6.58
N PHE A 363 22.05 19.18 -7.18
CA PHE A 363 23.45 18.91 -6.92
C PHE A 363 24.31 19.56 -8.00
N ASN A 364 25.18 20.49 -7.59
CA ASN A 364 25.93 21.38 -8.48
C ASN A 364 27.36 20.90 -8.77
N GLY A 365 27.68 19.66 -8.41
CA GLY A 365 29.04 19.11 -8.53
C GLY A 365 30.00 19.50 -7.41
N THR A 366 29.54 20.17 -6.34
CA THR A 366 30.36 20.49 -5.15
C THR A 366 29.61 20.32 -3.82
N ASN A 367 28.27 20.31 -3.84
CA ASN A 367 27.43 20.12 -2.67
C ASN A 367 26.98 18.65 -2.53
N TYR A 368 26.58 18.26 -1.32
CA TYR A 368 26.16 16.89 -1.00
C TYR A 368 25.35 16.86 0.30
N LEU A 369 24.69 15.73 0.56
CA LEU A 369 24.01 15.49 1.83
C LEU A 369 24.87 14.60 2.72
N THR A 370 24.89 14.92 4.01
CA THR A 370 25.51 14.09 5.04
C THR A 370 24.42 13.62 6.00
N LEU A 371 24.16 12.32 6.03
CA LEU A 371 23.18 11.75 6.94
C LEU A 371 23.70 11.78 8.39
N PRO A 372 22.80 11.82 9.40
CA PRO A 372 23.21 11.83 10.79
C PRO A 372 23.98 10.56 11.17
N ASN A 373 24.81 10.66 12.20
CA ASN A 373 25.49 9.48 12.73
C ASN A 373 24.48 8.65 13.55
N SER A 374 24.03 7.52 13.01
CA SER A 374 23.02 6.66 13.64
C SER A 374 23.41 5.19 13.50
N PRO A 375 23.28 4.37 14.57
CA PRO A 375 23.41 2.92 14.48
C PRO A 375 22.56 2.28 13.38
N TRP A 376 21.39 2.85 13.08
CA TRP A 376 20.45 2.32 12.09
C TRP A 376 20.89 2.55 10.65
N LEU A 377 21.70 3.59 10.41
CA LEU A 377 22.27 3.91 9.09
C LEU A 377 23.57 3.13 8.79
N ARG A 378 24.06 2.35 9.75
CA ARG A 378 25.34 1.65 9.69
C ARG A 378 25.27 0.23 9.13
N ASN A 379 24.08 -0.16 8.63
CA ASN A 379 23.74 -1.52 8.19
C ASN A 379 24.05 -2.57 9.27
N THR A 380 23.03 -2.98 10.02
CA THR A 380 23.18 -4.00 11.06
C THR A 380 22.78 -5.40 10.57
N SER A 381 22.09 -5.52 9.44
CA SER A 381 21.51 -6.78 8.97
C SER A 381 22.40 -7.60 8.03
N ASN A 382 23.61 -7.10 7.69
CA ASN A 382 24.47 -7.65 6.63
C ASN A 382 23.81 -7.66 5.24
N ARG A 383 22.72 -6.90 5.08
CA ARG A 383 21.89 -6.81 3.88
C ARG A 383 21.50 -5.36 3.68
N LEU A 384 21.31 -4.92 2.44
CA LEU A 384 20.85 -3.54 2.19
C LEU A 384 20.10 -3.41 0.90
N SER A 385 19.33 -2.33 0.84
CA SER A 385 18.90 -1.72 -0.40
C SER A 385 19.08 -0.22 -0.33
N VAL A 386 19.50 0.38 -1.44
CA VAL A 386 19.53 1.83 -1.61
C VAL A 386 18.90 2.16 -2.95
N SER A 387 17.99 3.13 -2.97
CA SER A 387 17.31 3.57 -4.19
C SER A 387 17.22 5.09 -4.27
N ALA A 388 17.18 5.61 -5.48
CA ALA A 388 16.91 7.03 -5.75
C ALA A 388 16.37 7.21 -7.17
N TRP A 389 15.60 8.27 -7.38
CA TRP A 389 15.44 8.86 -8.71
C TRP A 389 16.62 9.80 -8.96
N ILE A 390 17.30 9.64 -10.10
CA ILE A 390 18.40 10.50 -10.52
C ILE A 390 18.14 11.06 -11.92
N LYS A 391 18.46 12.33 -12.12
CA LYS A 391 18.51 12.98 -13.43
C LYS A 391 19.88 13.64 -13.58
N PRO A 392 20.90 12.85 -13.98
CA PRO A 392 22.25 13.35 -14.11
C PRO A 392 22.32 14.38 -15.25
N ALA A 393 23.03 15.50 -15.04
CA ALA A 393 23.19 16.52 -16.08
C ALA A 393 24.06 16.01 -17.25
N GLN A 394 24.99 15.11 -16.94
CA GLN A 394 25.87 14.42 -17.89
C GLN A 394 26.20 13.03 -17.34
N THR A 395 26.58 12.11 -18.22
CA THR A 395 26.93 10.74 -17.85
C THR A 395 28.43 10.46 -17.89
N GLN A 396 29.24 11.35 -18.49
CA GLN A 396 30.69 11.21 -18.60
C GLN A 396 31.37 11.40 -17.25
N GLY A 397 32.41 10.60 -16.99
CA GLY A 397 33.18 10.59 -15.75
C GLY A 397 32.50 9.80 -14.63
N ILE A 398 33.08 9.90 -13.43
CA ILE A 398 32.63 9.18 -12.23
C ILE A 398 31.92 10.15 -11.28
N GLN A 399 30.69 9.80 -10.90
CA GLN A 399 29.83 10.60 -10.02
C GLN A 399 29.23 9.72 -8.92
N ALA A 400 29.18 10.21 -7.68
CA ALA A 400 28.67 9.43 -6.55
C ALA A 400 27.18 9.69 -6.30
N ILE A 401 26.34 8.65 -6.38
CA ILE A 401 24.92 8.76 -6.04
C ILE A 401 24.74 8.68 -4.53
N ALA A 402 25.22 7.58 -3.93
CA ALA A 402 25.21 7.41 -2.47
C ALA A 402 26.34 6.49 -2.01
N THR A 403 26.91 6.78 -0.85
CA THR A 403 28.02 6.01 -0.27
C THR A 403 27.87 5.89 1.24
N ALA A 404 28.29 4.76 1.80
CA ALA A 404 28.54 4.61 3.23
C ALA A 404 30.01 4.18 3.44
N PRO A 405 30.97 5.11 3.31
CA PRO A 405 32.39 4.80 3.40
C PRO A 405 32.84 4.68 4.86
N ASP A 406 33.91 3.94 5.13
CA ASP A 406 34.68 4.06 6.38
C ASP A 406 35.62 5.29 6.36
N SER A 407 36.37 5.48 7.45
CA SER A 407 37.23 6.61 7.79
C SER A 407 38.35 6.91 6.78
N ASP A 408 38.79 5.93 5.99
CA ASP A 408 39.86 6.08 4.98
C ASP A 408 39.36 6.38 3.55
N GLY A 409 38.04 6.33 3.33
CA GLY A 409 37.39 6.76 2.09
C GLY A 409 37.60 5.88 0.86
N TYR A 410 38.30 4.74 0.96
CA TYR A 410 38.68 3.96 -0.23
C TYR A 410 38.33 2.47 -0.19
N ASN A 411 38.31 1.80 0.97
CA ASN A 411 38.34 0.33 0.98
C ASN A 411 37.13 -0.36 1.63
N ASP A 412 36.39 0.29 2.54
CA ASP A 412 35.37 -0.37 3.34
C ASP A 412 33.98 0.27 3.24
N GLY A 413 32.94 -0.57 3.19
CA GLY A 413 31.53 -0.19 3.10
C GLY A 413 30.86 -0.50 1.76
N TRP A 414 29.90 0.33 1.36
CA TRP A 414 29.20 0.20 0.07
C TRP A 414 29.14 1.55 -0.67
N ARG A 415 29.06 1.48 -2.00
CA ARG A 415 28.91 2.66 -2.86
C ARG A 415 28.01 2.36 -4.06
N LEU A 416 27.28 3.38 -4.48
CA LEU A 416 26.55 3.42 -5.73
C LEU A 416 27.02 4.65 -6.52
N LEU A 417 27.67 4.40 -7.65
CA LEU A 417 28.26 5.39 -8.53
C LEU A 417 27.63 5.35 -9.93
N LEU A 418 27.79 6.43 -10.68
CA LEU A 418 27.59 6.51 -12.12
C LEU A 418 28.95 6.70 -12.79
N GLU A 419 29.31 5.81 -13.72
CA GLU A 419 30.59 5.78 -14.42
C GLU A 419 30.34 5.70 -15.94
N ASP A 420 30.57 6.81 -16.65
CA ASP A 420 30.43 6.88 -18.12
C ASP A 420 29.08 6.33 -18.64
N GLY A 421 27.98 6.63 -17.94
CA GLY A 421 26.63 6.18 -18.27
C GLY A 421 26.24 4.79 -17.74
N THR A 422 27.14 4.15 -17.00
CA THR A 422 26.93 2.84 -16.38
C THR A 422 26.82 3.00 -14.87
N LEU A 423 25.78 2.42 -14.27
CA LEU A 423 25.64 2.35 -12.82
C LEU A 423 26.66 1.34 -12.28
N ASN A 424 27.48 1.74 -11.31
CA ASN A 424 28.43 0.88 -10.61
C ASN A 424 28.01 0.74 -9.13
N GLY A 425 27.67 -0.48 -8.72
CA GLY A 425 27.42 -0.83 -7.33
C GLY A 425 28.59 -1.63 -6.77
N ARG A 426 29.11 -1.25 -5.60
CA ARG A 426 30.14 -2.01 -4.89
C ARG A 426 29.77 -2.25 -3.45
N ILE A 427 30.16 -3.41 -2.96
CA ILE A 427 30.18 -3.77 -1.54
C ILE A 427 31.57 -4.26 -1.17
N THR A 428 31.93 -4.08 0.11
CA THR A 428 33.04 -4.77 0.76
C THR A 428 32.49 -5.72 1.81
N THR A 429 32.86 -6.99 1.73
CA THR A 429 32.51 -8.05 2.67
C THR A 429 33.77 -8.61 3.33
N THR A 430 33.58 -9.52 4.29
CA THR A 430 34.67 -10.30 4.91
C THR A 430 35.50 -11.10 3.89
N LEU A 431 35.03 -11.24 2.64
CA LEU A 431 35.74 -11.92 1.56
C LEU A 431 36.51 -10.97 0.63
N GLY A 432 36.39 -9.65 0.83
CA GLY A 432 36.96 -8.61 -0.03
C GLY A 432 35.88 -7.73 -0.67
N SER A 433 36.25 -6.98 -1.70
CA SER A 433 35.33 -6.10 -2.42
C SER A 433 34.92 -6.66 -3.78
N ILE A 434 33.70 -6.35 -4.21
CA ILE A 434 33.20 -6.64 -5.56
C ILE A 434 32.42 -5.45 -6.12
N ASP A 435 32.58 -5.20 -7.42
CA ASP A 435 31.80 -4.23 -8.19
C ASP A 435 30.85 -4.99 -9.13
N VAL A 436 29.68 -4.42 -9.40
CA VAL A 436 28.71 -4.86 -10.42
C VAL A 436 28.27 -3.66 -11.24
N TYR A 437 28.02 -3.88 -12.53
CA TYR A 437 27.72 -2.83 -13.48
C TYR A 437 26.35 -3.03 -14.14
N ALA A 438 25.64 -1.94 -14.39
CA ALA A 438 24.37 -1.93 -15.11
C ALA A 438 24.30 -0.73 -16.07
N ALA A 439 24.05 -1.00 -17.35
CA ALA A 439 23.92 0.05 -18.36
C ALA A 439 22.51 0.67 -18.38
N GLY A 440 22.33 1.74 -19.16
CA GLY A 440 21.01 2.29 -19.48
C GLY A 440 20.64 3.58 -18.73
N ILE A 441 21.61 4.27 -18.13
CA ILE A 441 21.38 5.58 -17.51
C ILE A 441 21.42 6.68 -18.58
N GLN A 442 20.37 7.50 -18.62
CA GLN A 442 20.25 8.60 -19.59
C GLN A 442 20.49 9.96 -18.93
N ALA A 443 21.38 10.77 -19.52
CA ALA A 443 21.57 12.16 -19.11
C ALA A 443 20.32 13.00 -19.40
N GLY A 444 20.01 13.96 -18.52
CA GLY A 444 18.87 14.86 -18.66
C GLY A 444 17.49 14.20 -18.53
N ALA A 445 17.41 12.90 -18.25
CA ALA A 445 16.18 12.17 -17.99
C ALA A 445 16.20 11.58 -16.58
N TRP A 446 15.01 11.40 -16.00
CA TRP A 446 14.86 10.74 -14.70
C TRP A 446 15.02 9.21 -14.85
N ASN A 447 15.93 8.63 -14.09
CA ASN A 447 16.20 7.20 -14.01
C ASN A 447 16.00 6.76 -12.56
N TYR A 448 15.25 5.68 -12.32
CA TYR A 448 15.15 5.09 -10.99
C TYR A 448 16.23 4.03 -10.83
N VAL A 449 17.14 4.22 -9.89
CA VAL A 449 18.27 3.33 -9.66
C VAL A 449 18.12 2.63 -8.32
N THR A 450 18.44 1.34 -8.27
CA THR A 450 18.43 0.59 -7.01
C THR A 450 19.59 -0.39 -6.96
N MET A 451 20.26 -0.45 -5.81
CA MET A 451 21.26 -1.47 -5.50
C MET A 451 20.77 -2.29 -4.30
N THR A 452 20.84 -3.62 -4.40
CA THR A 452 20.49 -4.53 -3.31
C THR A 452 21.58 -5.54 -3.04
N TYR A 453 21.84 -5.83 -1.76
CA TYR A 453 22.69 -6.92 -1.35
C TYR A 453 21.97 -7.83 -0.37
N ASP A 454 21.80 -9.09 -0.77
CA ASP A 454 21.10 -10.12 0.00
C ASP A 454 22.07 -11.02 0.79
N GLY A 455 23.28 -10.58 1.11
CA GLY A 455 24.27 -11.42 1.81
C GLY A 455 24.92 -12.52 0.96
N GLN A 456 24.43 -12.77 -0.27
CA GLN A 456 24.98 -13.76 -1.20
C GLN A 456 25.14 -13.21 -2.62
N GLN A 457 24.34 -12.22 -3.00
CA GLN A 457 24.28 -11.65 -4.34
C GLN A 457 24.11 -10.13 -4.25
N LEU A 458 24.92 -9.41 -5.02
CA LEU A 458 24.78 -7.98 -5.25
C LEU A 458 24.06 -7.76 -6.58
N LYS A 459 23.03 -6.93 -6.58
CA LYS A 459 22.18 -6.66 -7.76
C LYS A 459 22.00 -5.17 -7.98
N LEU A 460 21.85 -4.80 -9.24
CA LEU A 460 21.48 -3.47 -9.70
C LEU A 460 20.23 -3.51 -10.56
N TYR A 461 19.32 -2.58 -10.29
CA TYR A 461 18.09 -2.38 -11.04
C TYR A 461 18.06 -0.97 -11.62
N VAL A 462 17.58 -0.86 -12.85
CA VAL A 462 17.33 0.41 -13.54
C VAL A 462 15.87 0.42 -13.97
N ASN A 463 15.12 1.44 -13.54
CA ASN A 463 13.69 1.61 -13.80
C ASN A 463 12.85 0.38 -13.41
N GLY A 464 13.16 -0.21 -12.25
CA GLY A 464 12.45 -1.37 -11.71
C GLY A 464 12.86 -2.72 -12.29
N VAL A 465 13.75 -2.75 -13.30
CA VAL A 465 14.18 -3.98 -13.99
C VAL A 465 15.61 -4.35 -13.59
N LEU A 466 15.85 -5.63 -13.31
CA LEU A 466 17.20 -6.15 -13.01
C LEU A 466 18.11 -5.93 -14.23
N SER A 467 19.22 -5.23 -14.04
CA SER A 467 20.14 -4.82 -15.12
C SER A 467 21.57 -5.32 -14.90
N GLY A 468 21.96 -5.64 -13.66
CA GLY A 468 23.25 -6.24 -13.34
C GLY A 468 23.20 -7.09 -12.08
N SER A 469 23.98 -8.18 -12.02
CA SER A 469 24.11 -9.00 -10.80
C SER A 469 25.43 -9.74 -10.73
N VAL A 470 25.90 -10.01 -9.52
CA VAL A 470 27.07 -10.85 -9.24
C VAL A 470 26.85 -11.66 -7.96
N ASN A 471 27.20 -12.95 -8.00
CA ASN A 471 27.22 -13.80 -6.81
C ASN A 471 28.50 -13.51 -6.02
N TYR A 472 28.34 -12.96 -4.83
CA TYR A 472 29.45 -12.64 -3.94
C TYR A 472 28.93 -12.57 -2.52
N GLY A 473 29.27 -13.56 -1.70
CA GLY A 473 28.80 -13.65 -0.32
C GLY A 473 29.70 -12.95 0.69
N GLY A 474 29.41 -13.20 1.96
CA GLY A 474 30.17 -12.70 3.11
C GLY A 474 29.43 -11.62 3.88
N ASN A 475 29.86 -11.40 5.12
CA ASN A 475 29.28 -10.37 5.97
C ASN A 475 29.81 -9.01 5.50
N LEU A 476 28.96 -7.99 5.45
CA LEU A 476 29.41 -6.66 5.07
C LEU A 476 30.44 -6.16 6.08
N LEU A 477 31.57 -5.65 5.59
CA LEU A 477 32.50 -4.94 6.45
C LEU A 477 31.96 -3.53 6.66
N SER A 478 31.45 -3.35 7.86
CA SER A 478 30.90 -2.11 8.33
C SER A 478 31.79 -1.68 9.50
N GLY A 479 32.92 -1.02 9.16
CA GLY A 479 34.04 -0.77 10.07
C GLY A 479 33.66 -0.03 11.36
N ASN A 480 34.56 0.00 12.36
CA ASN A 480 34.35 0.68 13.64
C ASN A 480 34.00 2.17 13.45
N TYR A 481 32.70 2.47 13.47
CA TYR A 481 32.11 3.60 12.76
C TYR A 481 32.26 4.98 13.42
N THR A 482 32.98 5.87 12.73
CA THR A 482 32.82 7.33 12.89
C THR A 482 32.36 8.02 11.59
N ALA A 483 32.35 7.31 10.46
CA ALA A 483 31.98 7.87 9.16
C ALA A 483 30.46 7.83 8.91
N LYS A 484 29.94 8.89 8.30
CA LYS A 484 28.52 9.11 8.02
C LYS A 484 28.21 8.73 6.57
N MET A 485 26.98 8.24 6.31
CA MET A 485 26.50 8.02 4.94
C MET A 485 26.38 9.37 4.20
N LEU A 486 26.76 9.37 2.93
CA LEU A 486 26.78 10.54 2.06
C LEU A 486 25.92 10.31 0.82
N VAL A 487 25.20 11.33 0.37
CA VAL A 487 24.44 11.33 -0.89
C VAL A 487 24.96 12.44 -1.77
N GLY A 488 25.31 12.12 -3.01
CA GLY A 488 25.91 13.06 -3.97
C GLY A 488 27.43 13.22 -3.88
N TYR A 489 28.12 12.49 -2.99
CA TYR A 489 29.57 12.57 -2.82
C TYR A 489 30.18 11.25 -2.32
N SER A 490 31.39 10.93 -2.81
CA SER A 490 32.25 9.86 -2.29
C SER A 490 33.45 10.46 -1.55
N ARG A 491 33.53 10.21 -0.24
CA ARG A 491 34.57 10.76 0.65
C ARG A 491 35.99 10.49 0.12
N GLY A 492 36.86 11.50 0.19
CA GLY A 492 38.27 11.36 -0.20
C GLY A 492 38.52 11.35 -1.71
N THR A 493 37.48 11.57 -2.51
CA THR A 493 37.56 11.61 -3.98
C THR A 493 37.11 12.98 -4.53
N SER A 494 37.18 13.13 -5.85
CA SER A 494 36.54 14.21 -6.61
C SER A 494 35.17 13.82 -7.19
N TYR A 495 34.59 12.68 -6.76
CA TYR A 495 33.34 12.15 -7.32
C TYR A 495 32.13 12.83 -6.67
N TYR A 496 31.76 13.97 -7.23
CA TYR A 496 30.52 14.67 -6.90
C TYR A 496 29.44 14.37 -7.94
N PHE A 497 28.20 14.28 -7.50
CA PHE A 497 27.05 14.22 -8.40
C PHE A 497 26.72 15.60 -8.96
N THR A 498 26.44 15.66 -10.26
CA THR A 498 25.96 16.87 -10.92
C THR A 498 24.63 16.57 -11.62
N GLY A 499 23.56 17.18 -11.13
CA GLY A 499 22.21 16.95 -11.64
C GLY A 499 21.16 17.04 -10.53
N GLN A 500 20.03 16.39 -10.77
CA GLN A 500 18.91 16.36 -9.83
C GLN A 500 18.76 14.96 -9.21
N LEU A 501 18.42 14.91 -7.94
CA LEU A 501 18.18 13.66 -7.21
C LEU A 501 16.92 13.81 -6.37
N ASP A 502 16.13 12.75 -6.33
CA ASP A 502 14.84 12.71 -5.66
C ASP A 502 14.59 11.33 -5.02
N GLU A 503 13.68 11.27 -4.04
CA GLU A 503 13.19 10.04 -3.41
C GLU A 503 14.32 9.11 -2.93
N PHE A 504 15.37 9.68 -2.32
CA PHE A 504 16.48 8.88 -1.77
C PHE A 504 15.96 8.00 -0.63
N LYS A 505 16.18 6.69 -0.73
CA LYS A 505 15.76 5.71 0.27
C LYS A 505 16.91 4.77 0.63
N PHE A 506 17.05 4.50 1.91
CA PHE A 506 17.96 3.49 2.45
C PHE A 506 17.17 2.48 3.29
N TYR A 507 17.38 1.21 3.00
CA TYR A 507 16.78 0.09 3.68
C TYR A 507 17.86 -0.75 4.37
N ASN A 508 17.64 -1.07 5.65
CA ASN A 508 18.50 -1.97 6.41
C ASN A 508 18.16 -3.44 6.14
N GLY A 509 18.03 -3.79 4.86
CA GLY A 509 17.76 -5.13 4.34
C GLY A 509 17.53 -5.11 2.83
N ASP A 510 17.54 -6.28 2.19
CA ASP A 510 17.34 -6.43 0.75
C ASP A 510 15.85 -6.40 0.38
N LEU A 511 15.53 -5.60 -0.62
CA LEU A 511 14.25 -5.63 -1.32
C LEU A 511 14.32 -6.69 -2.42
N ASN A 512 13.23 -7.43 -2.59
CA ASN A 512 13.12 -8.34 -3.72
C ASN A 512 12.65 -7.61 -5.00
N ALA A 513 12.73 -8.29 -6.16
CA ALA A 513 12.41 -7.69 -7.45
C ALA A 513 10.98 -7.13 -7.55
N ALA A 514 9.99 -7.76 -6.91
CA ALA A 514 8.61 -7.27 -6.90
C ALA A 514 8.47 -6.01 -6.03
N GLU A 515 9.12 -5.98 -4.86
CA GLU A 515 9.16 -4.80 -3.99
C GLU A 515 9.83 -3.59 -4.68
N ILE A 516 10.90 -3.83 -5.45
CA ILE A 516 11.59 -2.78 -6.22
C ILE A 516 10.72 -2.27 -7.37
N LEU A 517 10.07 -3.18 -8.10
CA LEU A 517 9.16 -2.82 -9.18
C LEU A 517 7.95 -2.03 -8.64
N GLN A 518 7.42 -2.44 -7.48
CA GLN A 518 6.35 -1.71 -6.80
C GLN A 518 6.82 -0.33 -6.36
N ALA A 519 7.98 -0.20 -5.71
CA ALA A 519 8.51 1.10 -5.28
C ALA A 519 8.75 2.04 -6.48
N TYR A 520 9.29 1.50 -7.57
CA TYR A 520 9.41 2.22 -8.84
C TYR A 520 8.05 2.70 -9.36
N ASN A 521 7.05 1.82 -9.38
CA ASN A 521 5.72 2.15 -9.86
C ASN A 521 5.01 3.16 -8.95
N ASP A 522 5.06 2.99 -7.63
CA ASP A 522 4.46 3.91 -6.66
C ASP A 522 5.05 5.31 -6.84
N ASP A 523 6.39 5.43 -6.90
CA ASP A 523 7.03 6.71 -7.12
C ASP A 523 6.77 7.26 -8.52
N ARG A 524 6.70 6.43 -9.56
CA ARG A 524 6.35 6.88 -10.91
C ARG A 524 4.90 7.38 -10.98
N LEU A 525 3.97 6.66 -10.37
CA LEU A 525 2.51 6.86 -10.47
C LEU A 525 2.01 8.02 -9.60
N LYS A 526 2.72 8.39 -8.53
CA LYS A 526 2.44 9.64 -7.80
C LYS A 526 2.43 10.88 -8.71
N PHE A 527 3.07 10.79 -9.89
CA PHE A 527 3.42 11.94 -10.73
C PHE A 527 3.05 11.79 -12.22
N GLU A 528 2.35 10.72 -12.57
CA GLU A 528 1.52 10.76 -13.76
C GLU A 528 0.19 11.40 -13.34
N ALA A 529 -0.14 12.59 -13.86
CA ALA A 529 -1.41 13.24 -13.57
C ALA A 529 -2.55 12.20 -13.74
N PRO A 530 -3.48 12.06 -12.77
CA PRO A 530 -4.50 11.02 -12.84
C PRO A 530 -5.17 11.10 -14.19
N ARG A 531 -5.03 10.03 -14.98
CA ARG A 531 -5.60 9.96 -16.33
C ARG A 531 -7.08 10.30 -16.23
N GLN A 532 -7.47 11.36 -16.91
CA GLN A 532 -8.85 11.81 -16.96
C GLN A 532 -9.55 11.06 -18.08
N LEU A 533 -10.66 10.42 -17.74
CA LEU A 533 -11.59 9.91 -18.73
C LEU A 533 -12.17 11.11 -19.49
N LEU A 534 -11.78 11.27 -20.75
CA LEU A 534 -12.22 12.37 -21.60
C LEU A 534 -13.54 12.07 -22.28
N ALA A 535 -13.74 10.82 -22.72
CA ALA A 535 -14.99 10.38 -23.34
C ALA A 535 -15.27 8.91 -23.03
N HIS A 536 -16.54 8.59 -22.75
CA HIS A 536 -17.00 7.21 -22.59
C HIS A 536 -18.34 7.01 -23.28
N TYR A 537 -18.40 6.04 -24.20
CA TYR A 537 -19.61 5.65 -24.90
C TYR A 537 -19.90 4.18 -24.65
N ALA A 538 -20.81 3.94 -23.71
CA ALA A 538 -21.31 2.60 -23.39
C ALA A 538 -22.31 2.04 -24.43
N PHE A 539 -22.65 2.83 -25.46
CA PHE A 539 -23.59 2.47 -26.53
C PHE A 539 -24.88 1.76 -26.09
N ASN A 540 -25.43 2.20 -24.95
CA ASN A 540 -26.63 1.62 -24.35
C ASN A 540 -27.88 2.47 -24.63
N ALA A 541 -28.46 2.28 -25.82
CA ALA A 541 -29.66 2.98 -26.33
C ALA A 541 -29.55 4.50 -26.53
N ASN A 542 -28.36 5.08 -26.40
CA ASN A 542 -28.11 6.49 -26.67
C ASN A 542 -26.65 6.74 -27.09
N TRP A 543 -26.38 7.91 -27.67
CA TRP A 543 -25.07 8.34 -28.15
C TRP A 543 -24.39 9.34 -27.19
N ASN A 544 -24.85 9.40 -25.94
CA ASN A 544 -24.35 10.35 -24.97
C ASN A 544 -22.99 9.91 -24.43
N ASP A 545 -22.23 10.91 -24.03
CA ASP A 545 -20.95 10.75 -23.34
C ASP A 545 -21.22 10.56 -21.84
N ALA A 546 -20.79 9.42 -21.30
CA ALA A 546 -20.93 9.04 -19.90
C ALA A 546 -19.76 9.52 -19.03
N SER A 547 -18.71 10.14 -19.60
CA SER A 547 -17.56 10.65 -18.84
C SER A 547 -17.88 11.89 -17.99
N GLY A 548 -18.97 12.60 -18.31
CA GLY A 548 -19.33 13.87 -17.69
C GLY A 548 -18.80 15.11 -18.43
N ASN A 549 -18.04 14.94 -19.52
CA ASN A 549 -17.46 16.05 -20.30
C ASN A 549 -18.37 16.57 -21.43
N ASN A 550 -19.60 16.04 -21.54
CA ASN A 550 -20.61 16.44 -22.53
C ASN A 550 -20.15 16.32 -23.99
N LEU A 551 -19.27 15.36 -24.30
CA LEU A 551 -18.79 15.10 -25.66
C LEU A 551 -19.74 14.17 -26.43
N HIS A 552 -21.02 14.52 -26.52
CA HIS A 552 -22.02 13.65 -27.16
C HIS A 552 -21.71 13.39 -28.64
N ILE A 553 -21.92 12.14 -29.08
CA ILE A 553 -21.65 11.71 -30.45
C ILE A 553 -22.76 12.17 -31.39
N THR A 554 -22.36 12.66 -32.57
CA THR A 554 -23.24 12.74 -33.73
C THR A 554 -23.20 11.44 -34.51
N ASN A 555 -24.31 10.71 -34.53
CA ASN A 555 -24.46 9.46 -35.26
C ASN A 555 -24.81 9.69 -36.74
N SER A 556 -24.13 9.00 -37.64
CA SER A 556 -24.42 8.94 -39.06
C SER A 556 -24.51 7.48 -39.51
N GLY A 557 -25.67 6.86 -39.31
CA GLY A 557 -26.03 5.55 -39.86
C GLY A 557 -25.83 4.34 -38.95
N ALA A 558 -25.20 4.48 -37.77
CA ALA A 558 -25.09 3.38 -36.81
C ALA A 558 -26.42 3.13 -36.08
N SER A 559 -26.63 1.89 -35.63
CA SER A 559 -27.84 1.45 -34.91
C SER A 559 -27.47 0.75 -33.60
N PHE A 560 -28.45 0.43 -32.75
CA PHE A 560 -28.23 -0.40 -31.56
C PHE A 560 -28.69 -1.83 -31.79
N VAL A 561 -28.00 -2.81 -31.23
CA VAL A 561 -28.35 -4.24 -31.30
C VAL A 561 -28.19 -4.92 -29.94
N CYS A 562 -29.01 -5.94 -29.67
CA CYS A 562 -28.99 -6.78 -28.45
C CYS A 562 -27.77 -7.71 -28.38
N ASP A 563 -26.58 -7.17 -28.19
CA ASP A 563 -25.35 -7.94 -27.99
C ASP A 563 -24.28 -6.97 -27.49
N GLY A 564 -24.15 -6.78 -26.19
CA GLY A 564 -23.23 -5.80 -25.59
C GLY A 564 -23.18 -5.93 -24.08
N ALA A 565 -22.17 -5.35 -23.45
CA ALA A 565 -21.85 -5.46 -22.03
C ALA A 565 -23.04 -5.10 -21.13
N ASP A 566 -23.75 -4.01 -21.46
CA ASP A 566 -24.95 -3.57 -20.75
C ASP A 566 -26.23 -3.83 -21.59
N ALA A 567 -26.26 -4.98 -22.28
CA ALA A 567 -27.31 -5.53 -23.14
C ALA A 567 -27.39 -4.99 -24.58
N LEU A 568 -26.93 -3.77 -24.85
CA LEU A 568 -26.89 -3.17 -26.18
C LEU A 568 -25.46 -2.79 -26.59
N SER A 569 -25.18 -2.80 -27.89
CA SER A 569 -23.95 -2.24 -28.48
C SER A 569 -24.25 -1.46 -29.76
N ALA A 570 -23.27 -0.68 -30.23
CA ALA A 570 -23.36 0.02 -31.50
C ALA A 570 -23.09 -0.94 -32.66
N ASN A 571 -24.00 -0.99 -33.61
CA ASN A 571 -23.92 -1.77 -34.85
C ASN A 571 -23.57 -0.87 -36.03
N PHE A 572 -22.40 -1.12 -36.63
CA PHE A 572 -21.88 -0.44 -37.81
C PHE A 572 -22.08 -1.32 -39.04
N ASN A 573 -22.79 -0.80 -40.04
CA ASN A 573 -23.19 -1.54 -41.24
C ASN A 573 -22.17 -1.52 -42.40
N GLY A 574 -20.93 -1.07 -42.15
CA GLY A 574 -19.93 -0.88 -43.22
C GLY A 574 -20.06 0.44 -44.01
N SER A 575 -21.03 1.30 -43.67
CA SER A 575 -21.14 2.67 -44.17
C SER A 575 -21.45 3.69 -43.05
N SER A 576 -21.49 3.23 -41.81
CA SER A 576 -21.83 4.02 -40.62
C SER A 576 -20.60 4.74 -40.07
N LEU A 577 -20.79 5.92 -39.50
CA LEU A 577 -19.75 6.59 -38.72
C LEU A 577 -20.35 7.31 -37.52
N LEU A 578 -19.53 7.46 -36.48
CA LEU A 578 -19.83 8.26 -35.31
C LEU A 578 -18.81 9.40 -35.20
N THR A 579 -19.28 10.58 -34.79
CA THR A 579 -18.46 11.79 -34.75
C THR A 579 -18.47 12.40 -33.36
N MET A 580 -17.32 12.39 -32.69
CA MET A 580 -17.10 13.08 -31.43
C MET A 580 -16.50 14.47 -31.70
N PRO A 581 -17.11 15.56 -31.19
CA PRO A 581 -16.57 16.90 -31.35
C PRO A 581 -15.30 17.06 -30.53
N LEU A 582 -14.14 17.16 -31.19
CA LEU A 582 -12.87 17.40 -30.50
C LEU A 582 -12.58 18.92 -30.48
N ASN A 583 -12.61 19.54 -29.31
CA ASN A 583 -12.25 20.96 -29.16
C ASN A 583 -10.74 21.15 -28.94
N ASN A 584 -10.24 22.38 -29.11
CA ASN A 584 -8.80 22.66 -29.01
C ASN A 584 -8.22 22.43 -27.59
N SER A 585 -9.03 22.58 -26.53
CA SER A 585 -8.60 22.31 -25.15
C SER A 585 -8.36 20.82 -24.88
N LEU A 586 -9.16 19.94 -25.51
CA LEU A 586 -8.96 18.49 -25.44
C LEU A 586 -7.70 18.05 -26.21
N LYS A 587 -7.38 18.71 -27.33
CA LYS A 587 -6.16 18.46 -28.10
C LYS A 587 -4.89 18.80 -27.32
N THR A 588 -4.86 19.97 -26.67
CA THR A 588 -3.69 20.41 -25.89
C THR A 588 -3.48 19.57 -24.62
N SER A 589 -4.55 18.97 -24.08
CA SER A 589 -4.49 18.08 -22.91
C SER A 589 -4.02 16.65 -23.21
N THR A 590 -3.96 16.23 -24.49
CA THR A 590 -3.73 14.83 -24.91
C THR A 590 -2.38 14.61 -25.56
N SER A 591 -1.33 15.31 -25.13
CA SER A 591 0.06 15.05 -25.57
C SER A 591 0.49 13.58 -25.34
N LYS A 592 -0.24 12.89 -24.45
CA LYS A 592 -0.26 11.45 -24.21
C LYS A 592 -1.72 10.99 -24.17
N PHE A 593 -2.00 9.77 -24.61
CA PHE A 593 -3.36 9.24 -24.57
C PHE A 593 -3.41 7.73 -24.37
N TYR A 594 -4.57 7.27 -23.94
CA TYR A 594 -4.98 5.88 -24.00
C TYR A 594 -6.42 5.79 -24.50
N LEU A 595 -6.69 4.80 -25.35
CA LEU A 595 -8.05 4.46 -25.80
C LEU A 595 -8.26 2.96 -25.75
N SER A 596 -9.51 2.57 -25.52
CA SER A 596 -9.96 1.19 -25.48
C SER A 596 -11.38 1.06 -26.00
N CYS A 597 -11.70 -0.11 -26.56
CA CYS A 597 -13.07 -0.51 -26.85
C CYS A 597 -13.16 -2.02 -27.03
N TRP A 598 -14.37 -2.55 -26.90
CA TRP A 598 -14.71 -3.87 -27.38
C TRP A 598 -15.15 -3.79 -28.84
N ILE A 599 -14.63 -4.68 -29.69
CA ILE A 599 -15.06 -4.82 -31.08
C ILE A 599 -15.45 -6.27 -31.40
N LYS A 600 -16.51 -6.42 -32.20
CA LYS A 600 -16.95 -7.70 -32.77
C LYS A 600 -17.10 -7.53 -34.29
N PRO A 601 -15.98 -7.58 -35.04
CA PRO A 601 -16.01 -7.38 -36.47
C PRO A 601 -16.77 -8.52 -37.17
N ASN A 602 -17.61 -8.20 -38.15
CA ASN A 602 -18.32 -9.21 -38.95
C ASN A 602 -17.36 -9.96 -39.89
N VAL A 603 -16.34 -9.24 -40.38
CA VAL A 603 -15.26 -9.74 -41.22
C VAL A 603 -13.96 -9.09 -40.75
N VAL A 604 -12.83 -9.78 -40.93
CA VAL A 604 -11.50 -9.25 -40.58
C VAL A 604 -10.64 -8.98 -41.81
N GLN A 605 -11.08 -9.41 -42.99
CA GLN A 605 -10.42 -9.16 -44.27
C GLN A 605 -10.60 -7.71 -44.72
N GLY A 606 -9.57 -7.16 -45.37
CA GLY A 606 -9.53 -5.78 -45.83
C GLY A 606 -9.20 -4.79 -44.71
N VAL A 607 -9.31 -3.51 -45.03
CA VAL A 607 -8.98 -2.40 -44.12
C VAL A 607 -10.27 -1.78 -43.55
N GLN A 608 -10.35 -1.74 -42.23
CA GLN A 608 -11.46 -1.15 -41.47
C GLN A 608 -10.91 -0.18 -40.43
N ALA A 609 -11.66 0.87 -40.12
CA ALA A 609 -11.26 1.87 -39.14
C ALA A 609 -11.97 1.67 -37.81
N ILE A 610 -11.23 1.44 -36.73
CA ILE A 610 -11.81 1.39 -35.38
C ILE A 610 -12.04 2.82 -34.89
N THR A 611 -11.00 3.65 -34.93
CA THR A 611 -11.08 5.06 -34.55
C THR A 611 -9.97 5.87 -35.18
N HIS A 612 -10.21 7.17 -35.31
CA HIS A 612 -9.34 8.10 -36.02
C HIS A 612 -9.46 9.51 -35.45
N ALA A 613 -8.32 10.16 -35.20
CA ALA A 613 -8.21 11.58 -34.92
C ALA A 613 -7.07 12.19 -35.76
N GLN A 614 -7.33 12.49 -37.03
CA GLN A 614 -6.41 13.17 -37.96
C GLN A 614 -7.10 14.37 -38.65
N ASP A 615 -6.34 15.10 -39.46
CA ASP A 615 -6.87 16.21 -40.26
C ASP A 615 -7.87 15.78 -41.34
N ALA A 616 -8.60 16.78 -41.87
CA ALA A 616 -9.66 16.56 -42.85
C ALA A 616 -9.13 16.09 -44.22
N ASP A 617 -7.85 16.36 -44.53
CA ASP A 617 -7.27 16.14 -45.85
C ASP A 617 -6.60 14.76 -45.99
N GLY A 618 -6.53 13.97 -44.91
CA GLY A 618 -6.08 12.58 -44.95
C GLY A 618 -4.57 12.37 -44.95
N TYR A 619 -3.77 13.42 -44.69
CA TYR A 619 -2.30 13.36 -44.72
C TYR A 619 -1.68 13.70 -43.37
N ASN A 620 -1.37 12.63 -42.63
CA ASN A 620 -0.25 12.48 -41.69
C ASN A 620 -0.22 13.29 -40.38
N ASN A 621 -1.25 13.97 -39.89
CA ASN A 621 -1.19 14.54 -38.52
C ASN A 621 -2.19 13.88 -37.58
N GLY A 622 -1.79 13.58 -36.34
CA GLY A 622 -2.65 12.94 -35.33
C GLY A 622 -2.42 11.44 -35.19
N TRP A 623 -3.48 10.68 -34.89
CA TRP A 623 -3.38 9.25 -34.60
C TRP A 623 -4.59 8.45 -35.10
N ARG A 624 -4.42 7.13 -35.26
CA ARG A 624 -5.49 6.21 -35.66
C ARG A 624 -5.27 4.79 -35.16
N LEU A 625 -6.35 4.02 -35.12
CA LEU A 625 -6.33 2.57 -34.96
C LEU A 625 -7.16 1.92 -36.08
N LEU A 626 -6.50 1.12 -36.90
CA LEU A 626 -7.09 0.37 -38.01
C LEU A 626 -7.06 -1.14 -37.72
N LEU A 627 -7.92 -1.88 -38.41
CA LEU A 627 -7.91 -3.34 -38.53
C LEU A 627 -7.62 -3.70 -40.00
N LEU A 628 -6.51 -4.39 -40.26
CA LEU A 628 -6.06 -4.82 -41.58
C LEU A 628 -5.87 -6.33 -41.55
N ASP A 629 -6.71 -7.10 -42.24
CA ASP A 629 -6.55 -8.56 -42.36
C ASP A 629 -6.25 -9.25 -41.00
N ALA A 630 -7.14 -9.03 -40.02
CA ALA A 630 -7.00 -9.50 -38.62
C ALA A 630 -5.85 -8.89 -37.79
N THR A 631 -5.18 -7.87 -38.30
CA THR A 631 -4.06 -7.17 -37.64
C THR A 631 -4.44 -5.74 -37.29
N LEU A 632 -4.32 -5.39 -36.00
CA LEU A 632 -4.41 -4.01 -35.55
C LEU A 632 -3.20 -3.21 -36.02
N ASN A 633 -3.43 -2.01 -36.57
CA ASN A 633 -2.40 -1.02 -36.87
C ASN A 633 -2.71 0.27 -36.11
N GLY A 634 -1.92 0.52 -35.08
CA GLY A 634 -1.89 1.81 -34.40
C GLY A 634 -0.88 2.73 -35.08
N ARG A 635 -1.23 3.99 -35.31
CA ARG A 635 -0.31 5.00 -35.85
C ARG A 635 -0.39 6.29 -35.08
N VAL A 636 0.75 6.92 -34.83
CA VAL A 636 0.85 8.30 -34.33
C VAL A 636 1.76 9.12 -35.22
N VAL A 637 1.49 10.42 -35.30
CA VAL A 637 2.42 11.39 -35.89
C VAL A 637 2.78 12.45 -34.87
N THR A 638 4.08 12.57 -34.64
CA THR A 638 4.68 13.42 -33.64
C THR A 638 5.63 14.42 -34.31
N SER A 639 6.21 15.30 -33.51
CA SER A 639 7.30 16.18 -33.95
C SER A 639 8.53 15.47 -34.50
N TRP A 640 8.64 14.15 -34.31
CA TRP A 640 9.72 13.33 -34.85
C TRP A 640 9.32 12.58 -36.13
N GLY A 641 8.09 12.75 -36.61
CA GLY A 641 7.54 12.04 -37.74
C GLY A 641 6.51 10.97 -37.32
N ALA A 642 6.25 10.03 -38.22
CA ALA A 642 5.21 9.02 -38.02
C ALA A 642 5.79 7.68 -37.56
N ALA A 643 5.06 7.00 -36.67
CA ALA A 643 5.33 5.62 -36.27
C ALA A 643 4.06 4.77 -36.26
N ASP A 644 4.26 3.48 -36.54
CA ASP A 644 3.23 2.45 -36.58
C ASP A 644 3.58 1.31 -35.62
N VAL A 645 2.56 0.72 -35.00
CA VAL A 645 2.65 -0.52 -34.21
C VAL A 645 1.62 -1.52 -34.72
N TYR A 646 1.98 -2.81 -34.76
CA TYR A 646 1.15 -3.87 -35.32
C TYR A 646 0.90 -5.00 -34.33
N CYS A 647 -0.32 -5.53 -34.31
CA CYS A 647 -0.70 -6.68 -33.50
C CYS A 647 -1.71 -7.56 -34.25
N SER A 648 -1.31 -8.79 -34.60
CA SER A 648 -2.21 -9.79 -35.19
C SER A 648 -3.03 -10.52 -34.13
N GLY A 649 -4.21 -11.01 -34.50
CA GLY A 649 -4.97 -11.95 -33.66
C GLY A 649 -6.43 -11.58 -33.43
N VAL A 650 -6.94 -10.52 -34.07
CA VAL A 650 -8.35 -10.15 -33.99
C VAL A 650 -9.21 -11.20 -34.70
N GLN A 651 -10.24 -11.68 -34.03
CA GLN A 651 -11.13 -12.72 -34.56
C GLN A 651 -12.48 -12.14 -34.99
N ALA A 652 -12.98 -12.58 -36.15
CA ALA A 652 -14.32 -12.21 -36.64
C ALA A 652 -15.42 -12.89 -35.80
N GLY A 653 -16.55 -12.21 -35.62
CA GLY A 653 -17.75 -12.76 -34.98
C GLY A 653 -17.66 -12.98 -33.47
N VAL A 654 -16.55 -12.61 -32.82
CA VAL A 654 -16.36 -12.66 -31.36
C VAL A 654 -15.93 -11.31 -30.82
N TRP A 655 -16.20 -11.06 -29.53
CA TRP A 655 -15.78 -9.85 -28.85
C TRP A 655 -14.26 -9.87 -28.60
N ASN A 656 -13.56 -8.86 -29.11
CA ASN A 656 -12.13 -8.63 -28.88
C ASN A 656 -12.00 -7.28 -28.16
N HIS A 657 -11.23 -7.23 -27.07
CA HIS A 657 -10.88 -5.96 -26.44
C HIS A 657 -9.62 -5.41 -27.09
N VAL A 658 -9.67 -4.19 -27.61
CA VAL A 658 -8.56 -3.57 -28.33
C VAL A 658 -8.21 -2.23 -27.71
N ALA A 659 -6.92 -1.96 -27.55
CA ALA A 659 -6.45 -0.73 -26.91
C ALA A 659 -5.19 -0.17 -27.59
N LEU A 660 -5.04 1.16 -27.57
CA LEU A 660 -3.88 1.88 -28.10
C LEU A 660 -3.46 2.96 -27.10
N THR A 661 -2.16 3.09 -26.82
CA THR A 661 -1.62 4.18 -25.99
C THR A 661 -0.35 4.77 -26.59
N TYR A 662 -0.18 6.06 -26.37
CA TYR A 662 1.02 6.82 -26.64
C TYR A 662 1.44 7.57 -25.38
N ASP A 663 2.60 7.23 -24.82
CA ASP A 663 3.09 7.75 -23.54
C ASP A 663 4.12 8.89 -23.68
N GLY A 664 4.41 9.30 -24.91
CA GLY A 664 5.44 10.29 -25.25
C GLY A 664 6.83 9.70 -25.47
N LEU A 665 7.01 8.40 -25.24
CA LEU A 665 8.25 7.64 -25.46
C LEU A 665 8.03 6.41 -26.36
N SER A 666 6.81 5.87 -26.39
CA SER A 666 6.45 4.69 -27.14
C SER A 666 4.97 4.67 -27.52
N LEU A 667 4.67 4.02 -28.66
CA LEU A 667 3.33 3.65 -29.09
C LEU A 667 3.12 2.16 -28.79
N LYS A 668 2.03 1.81 -28.11
CA LYS A 668 1.73 0.42 -27.69
C LYS A 668 0.31 0.02 -28.06
N VAL A 669 0.13 -1.24 -28.44
CA VAL A 669 -1.18 -1.84 -28.75
C VAL A 669 -1.43 -3.07 -27.88
N PHE A 670 -2.66 -3.20 -27.41
CA PHE A 670 -3.10 -4.29 -26.53
C PHE A 670 -4.26 -5.04 -27.19
N LEU A 671 -4.29 -6.36 -27.00
CA LEU A 671 -5.38 -7.24 -27.42
C LEU A 671 -5.78 -8.10 -26.23
N ASN A 672 -7.07 -8.10 -25.89
CA ASN A 672 -7.66 -8.89 -24.80
C ASN A 672 -6.94 -8.69 -23.45
N GLY A 673 -6.65 -7.43 -23.13
CA GLY A 673 -6.03 -7.03 -21.85
C GLY A 673 -4.51 -7.17 -21.81
N LEU A 674 -3.88 -7.75 -22.84
CA LEU A 674 -2.44 -8.01 -22.87
C LEU A 674 -1.70 -7.10 -23.86
N LEU A 675 -0.56 -6.56 -23.45
CA LEU A 675 0.36 -5.84 -24.34
C LEU A 675 0.90 -6.79 -25.41
N GLN A 676 0.64 -6.48 -26.68
CA GLN A 676 1.04 -7.33 -27.79
C GLN A 676 2.26 -6.76 -28.53
N ALA A 677 2.36 -5.43 -28.65
CA ALA A 677 3.49 -4.80 -29.32
C ALA A 677 3.74 -3.37 -28.80
N SER A 678 5.00 -2.95 -28.88
CA SER A 678 5.47 -1.61 -28.52
C SER A 678 6.50 -1.13 -29.53
N THR A 679 6.36 0.12 -29.99
CA THR A 679 7.31 0.80 -30.87
C THR A 679 7.87 2.01 -30.13
N PRO A 680 9.18 2.06 -29.80
CA PRO A 680 9.82 3.23 -29.23
C PRO A 680 9.74 4.41 -30.21
N TRP A 681 9.00 5.45 -29.84
CA TRP A 681 8.81 6.63 -30.65
C TRP A 681 8.40 7.80 -29.75
N GLY A 682 9.17 8.88 -29.77
CA GLY A 682 8.92 10.06 -28.95
C GLY A 682 8.43 11.27 -29.74
N GLY A 683 8.51 12.43 -29.08
CA GLY A 683 8.02 13.71 -29.61
C GLY A 683 6.61 14.06 -29.13
N TYR A 684 6.19 15.30 -29.35
CA TYR A 684 4.82 15.72 -29.04
C TYR A 684 3.90 15.43 -30.23
N LEU A 685 2.65 15.04 -29.97
CA LEU A 685 1.67 14.80 -31.03
C LEU A 685 1.42 16.07 -31.84
N ILE A 686 1.47 15.94 -33.15
CA ILE A 686 1.11 17.03 -34.06
C ILE A 686 -0.35 16.85 -34.46
N TYR A 687 -1.16 17.87 -34.21
CA TYR A 687 -2.50 18.03 -34.76
C TYR A 687 -2.46 19.18 -35.78
N ALA A 688 -3.13 19.06 -36.94
CA ALA A 688 -3.07 20.14 -37.93
C ALA A 688 -3.83 21.39 -37.44
N ASN A 689 -3.39 22.57 -37.90
CA ASN A 689 -4.05 23.84 -37.60
C ASN A 689 -5.32 24.00 -38.47
N GLY A 690 -6.52 23.87 -37.88
CA GLY A 690 -7.79 24.06 -38.60
C GLY A 690 -9.05 23.74 -37.79
N ALA A 691 -10.18 24.34 -38.17
CA ALA A 691 -11.38 24.50 -37.33
C ALA A 691 -12.39 23.31 -37.27
N SER A 692 -12.13 22.15 -37.89
CA SER A 692 -13.11 21.02 -37.91
C SER A 692 -12.52 19.62 -37.79
N GLN A 693 -11.65 19.38 -36.82
CA GLN A 693 -11.10 18.03 -36.57
C GLN A 693 -11.91 17.31 -35.51
N ASN A 694 -12.91 16.53 -35.92
CA ASN A 694 -13.65 15.64 -35.05
C ASN A 694 -12.94 14.28 -34.95
N MET A 695 -12.99 13.65 -33.78
CA MET A 695 -12.62 12.24 -33.68
C MET A 695 -13.74 11.39 -34.29
N ARG A 696 -13.37 10.45 -35.14
CA ARG A 696 -14.31 9.54 -35.82
C ARG A 696 -14.17 8.15 -35.21
N ILE A 697 -15.29 7.56 -34.86
CA ILE A 697 -15.38 6.17 -34.39
C ILE A 697 -16.07 5.36 -35.50
N GLY A 698 -15.47 4.23 -35.86
CA GLY A 698 -15.91 3.37 -36.96
C GLY A 698 -15.57 3.87 -38.37
N TYR A 699 -14.75 4.91 -38.51
CA TYR A 699 -14.46 5.53 -39.81
C TYR A 699 -13.10 6.26 -39.84
N SER A 700 -12.44 6.27 -41.01
CA SER A 700 -11.19 7.00 -41.27
C SER A 700 -11.22 7.74 -42.61
N ASN A 701 -10.98 9.06 -42.58
CA ASN A 701 -11.11 9.98 -43.73
C ASN A 701 -10.17 9.69 -44.90
N GLY A 702 -8.89 9.34 -44.66
CA GLY A 702 -7.88 9.34 -45.73
C GLY A 702 -8.19 8.44 -46.93
N ASN A 703 -8.80 7.27 -46.68
CA ASN A 703 -9.12 6.28 -47.71
C ASN A 703 -10.58 5.78 -47.62
N ASN A 704 -11.45 6.49 -46.91
CA ASN A 704 -12.85 6.11 -46.66
C ASN A 704 -13.03 4.68 -46.12
N TYR A 705 -12.27 4.32 -45.07
CA TYR A 705 -12.42 3.02 -44.41
C TYR A 705 -13.54 3.07 -43.38
N TYR A 706 -14.47 2.12 -43.47
CA TYR A 706 -15.59 1.96 -42.54
C TYR A 706 -15.45 0.67 -41.74
N PHE A 707 -15.87 0.70 -40.48
CA PHE A 707 -16.02 -0.49 -39.67
C PHE A 707 -17.30 -1.26 -40.03
N ASN A 708 -17.19 -2.59 -40.12
CA ASN A 708 -18.33 -3.48 -40.32
C ASN A 708 -18.40 -4.49 -39.17
N GLY A 709 -19.24 -4.21 -38.18
CA GLY A 709 -19.32 -5.01 -36.96
C GLY A 709 -19.98 -4.27 -35.81
N ARG A 710 -19.79 -4.80 -34.60
CA ARG A 710 -20.31 -4.22 -33.37
C ARG A 710 -19.19 -3.61 -32.54
N MET A 711 -19.47 -2.53 -31.83
CA MET A 711 -18.54 -1.90 -30.90
C MET A 711 -19.25 -1.57 -29.60
N ASP A 712 -18.55 -1.75 -28.49
CA ASP A 712 -19.06 -1.43 -27.17
C ASP A 712 -17.97 -0.79 -26.30
N GLU A 713 -18.39 -0.09 -25.25
CA GLU A 713 -17.54 0.33 -24.15
C GLU A 713 -16.32 1.17 -24.61
N PHE A 714 -16.51 2.07 -25.59
CA PHE A 714 -15.45 2.94 -26.11
C PHE A 714 -15.05 3.97 -25.07
N ARG A 715 -13.77 4.01 -24.69
CA ARG A 715 -13.21 4.97 -23.75
C ARG A 715 -11.99 5.66 -24.32
N PHE A 716 -11.83 6.94 -23.96
CA PHE A 716 -10.69 7.76 -24.33
C PHE A 716 -10.21 8.55 -23.12
N TYR A 717 -8.91 8.46 -22.83
CA TYR A 717 -8.25 9.08 -21.69
C TYR A 717 -7.10 9.97 -22.15
N ASN A 718 -6.83 11.05 -21.41
CA ASN A 718 -5.50 11.68 -21.47
C ASN A 718 -4.52 10.90 -20.59
N GLY A 719 -3.23 11.08 -20.86
CA GLY A 719 -2.17 10.53 -20.02
C GLY A 719 -1.74 9.12 -20.41
N ASN A 720 -0.96 8.51 -19.53
CA ASN A 720 -0.37 7.19 -19.71
C ASN A 720 -1.26 6.12 -19.06
N ILE A 721 -1.04 4.85 -19.42
CA ILE A 721 -1.68 3.71 -18.76
C ILE A 721 -0.67 2.58 -18.54
N THR A 722 -0.85 1.85 -17.44
CA THR A 722 -0.08 0.64 -17.13
C THR A 722 -0.72 -0.62 -17.74
N GLN A 723 0.07 -1.69 -17.88
CA GLN A 723 -0.43 -2.98 -18.35
C GLN A 723 -1.48 -3.56 -17.40
N GLU A 724 -1.29 -3.37 -16.10
CA GLU A 724 -2.19 -3.81 -15.03
C GLU A 724 -3.54 -3.09 -15.12
N GLU A 725 -3.55 -1.78 -15.32
CA GLU A 725 -4.79 -1.02 -15.50
C GLU A 725 -5.57 -1.43 -16.77
N VAL A 726 -4.86 -1.73 -17.87
CA VAL A 726 -5.50 -2.26 -19.10
C VAL A 726 -6.14 -3.62 -18.82
N LEU A 727 -5.46 -4.47 -18.05
CA LEU A 727 -5.96 -5.79 -17.67
C LEU A 727 -7.16 -5.70 -16.73
N ASP A 728 -7.15 -4.79 -15.77
CA ASP A 728 -8.28 -4.55 -14.85
C ASP A 728 -9.51 -4.04 -15.59
N GLU A 729 -9.33 -3.09 -16.52
CA GLU A 729 -10.41 -2.61 -17.38
C GLU A 729 -10.99 -3.73 -18.25
N TYR A 730 -10.11 -4.54 -18.86
CA TYR A 730 -10.49 -5.72 -19.62
C TYR A 730 -11.30 -6.70 -18.78
N ASN A 731 -10.81 -7.10 -17.60
CA ASN A 731 -11.50 -8.07 -16.73
C ASN A 731 -12.86 -7.56 -16.26
N THR A 732 -12.92 -6.27 -15.89
CA THR A 732 -14.16 -5.62 -15.42
C THR A 732 -15.23 -5.61 -16.51
N THR A 733 -14.85 -5.30 -17.74
CA THR A 733 -15.79 -5.22 -18.87
C THR A 733 -16.07 -6.60 -19.49
N LEU A 734 -15.10 -7.53 -19.47
CA LEU A 734 -15.27 -8.92 -19.92
C LEU A 734 -16.37 -9.64 -19.11
N ALA A 735 -16.41 -9.43 -17.80
CA ALA A 735 -17.44 -10.01 -16.94
C ALA A 735 -18.87 -9.64 -17.40
N LYS A 736 -19.06 -8.40 -17.87
CA LYS A 736 -20.31 -7.91 -18.43
C LYS A 736 -20.59 -8.45 -19.83
N ILE A 737 -19.58 -8.50 -20.70
CA ILE A 737 -19.69 -9.08 -22.05
C ILE A 737 -20.08 -10.55 -22.01
N ASN A 738 -19.54 -11.32 -21.05
CA ASN A 738 -19.86 -12.74 -20.87
C ASN A 738 -21.22 -12.98 -20.21
N ASN A 739 -21.73 -12.01 -19.44
CA ASN A 739 -23.00 -12.11 -18.72
C ASN A 739 -23.86 -10.86 -18.93
N PRO A 740 -24.30 -10.59 -20.17
CA PRO A 740 -25.04 -9.37 -20.47
C PRO A 740 -26.45 -9.42 -19.85
N PRO A 741 -26.98 -8.28 -19.35
CA PRO A 741 -28.37 -8.19 -18.92
C PRO A 741 -29.36 -8.52 -20.06
N ALA A 742 -30.62 -8.82 -19.69
CA ALA A 742 -31.66 -9.10 -20.67
C ALA A 742 -31.92 -7.90 -21.58
N CYS A 743 -32.02 -8.13 -22.90
CA CYS A 743 -32.14 -7.03 -23.86
C CYS A 743 -33.48 -6.28 -23.71
N PRO A 744 -33.45 -4.94 -23.54
CA PRO A 744 -34.66 -4.14 -23.42
C PRO A 744 -35.45 -4.01 -24.74
N LEU A 745 -34.88 -4.39 -25.89
CA LEU A 745 -35.54 -4.31 -27.21
C LEU A 745 -36.49 -5.49 -27.52
N GLN A 746 -36.79 -6.35 -26.55
CA GLN A 746 -37.80 -7.41 -26.70
C GLN A 746 -39.23 -6.84 -26.61
N VAL A 747 -39.67 -6.13 -27.65
CA VAL A 747 -41.10 -6.07 -28.01
C VAL A 747 -41.22 -6.34 -29.51
N THR A 748 -41.19 -7.62 -29.88
CA THR A 748 -41.75 -8.07 -31.14
C THR A 748 -43.18 -8.50 -30.87
N VAL A 749 -44.14 -7.65 -31.27
CA VAL A 749 -45.55 -8.04 -31.38
C VAL A 749 -45.62 -9.13 -32.45
N GLN A 750 -46.03 -10.34 -32.05
CA GLN A 750 -46.46 -11.37 -33.00
C GLN A 750 -47.65 -10.81 -33.79
N HIS A 751 -47.50 -10.77 -35.11
CA HIS A 751 -48.57 -10.41 -36.03
C HIS A 751 -49.79 -11.33 -35.82
N SER A 752 -50.94 -10.74 -35.44
CA SER A 752 -52.24 -11.29 -35.78
C SER A 752 -52.98 -10.28 -36.65
N THR A 753 -53.31 -10.71 -37.86
CA THR A 753 -54.07 -9.99 -38.89
C THR A 753 -55.43 -9.50 -38.39
N ALA A 754 -55.61 -8.19 -38.22
CA ALA A 754 -56.85 -7.45 -38.50
C ALA A 754 -56.63 -5.95 -38.25
N ALA A 755 -56.93 -5.13 -39.25
CA ALA A 755 -56.84 -3.68 -39.17
C ALA A 755 -57.81 -3.09 -38.12
N LYS A 756 -57.33 -2.14 -37.31
CA LYS A 756 -58.08 -0.91 -36.98
C LYS A 756 -57.13 0.18 -36.47
N ALA A 757 -57.11 1.28 -37.20
CA ALA A 757 -56.34 2.49 -36.96
C ALA A 757 -56.74 3.18 -35.64
N GLY A 758 -55.76 3.85 -34.99
CA GLY A 758 -56.08 4.75 -33.89
C GLY A 758 -54.90 5.36 -33.13
N ARG A 759 -53.99 6.07 -33.82
CA ARG A 759 -53.46 7.42 -33.49
C ARG A 759 -52.17 7.67 -34.28
N PHE A 760 -52.28 8.36 -35.41
CA PHE A 760 -51.15 9.07 -36.00
C PHE A 760 -50.91 10.33 -35.17
N ASP A 761 -49.64 10.64 -34.92
CA ASP A 761 -49.16 11.78 -34.15
C ASP A 761 -49.82 13.10 -34.55
N SER A 762 -50.46 13.75 -33.59
CA SER A 762 -50.69 15.20 -33.64
C SER A 762 -50.74 15.90 -32.28
N ASN A 763 -50.73 15.18 -31.16
CA ASN A 763 -50.58 15.77 -29.80
C ASN A 763 -49.87 14.78 -28.85
N PRO A 764 -48.53 14.79 -28.76
CA PRO A 764 -47.81 13.97 -27.78
C PRO A 764 -48.24 14.35 -26.35
N LEU A 765 -48.34 13.35 -25.45
CA LEU A 765 -48.58 13.60 -24.03
C LEU A 765 -47.43 14.46 -23.48
N ASN A 766 -47.71 15.73 -23.23
CA ASN A 766 -46.74 16.70 -22.74
C ASN A 766 -47.06 17.07 -21.29
N ILE A 767 -46.07 16.93 -20.41
CA ILE A 767 -46.19 17.17 -18.97
C ILE A 767 -45.09 18.14 -18.57
N TYR A 768 -45.46 19.35 -18.15
CA TYR A 768 -44.50 20.41 -17.85
C TYR A 768 -45.04 21.40 -16.82
N PRO A 769 -44.17 22.05 -16.03
CA PRO A 769 -42.77 21.66 -15.81
C PRO A 769 -42.68 20.34 -15.03
N ASN A 770 -41.66 19.52 -15.30
CA ASN A 770 -41.37 18.31 -14.55
C ASN A 770 -39.85 18.23 -14.31
N PRO A 771 -39.34 18.64 -13.13
CA PRO A 771 -40.07 18.78 -11.87
C PRO A 771 -41.04 19.98 -11.77
N ALA A 772 -42.18 19.78 -11.10
CA ALA A 772 -43.19 20.81 -10.84
C ALA A 772 -42.99 21.44 -9.46
N VAL A 773 -42.97 22.78 -9.40
CA VAL A 773 -42.77 23.53 -8.15
C VAL A 773 -44.11 24.00 -7.57
N SER A 774 -44.91 24.73 -8.34
CA SER A 774 -46.23 25.22 -7.92
C SER A 774 -47.38 24.57 -8.68
N GLU A 775 -47.15 24.19 -9.93
CA GLU A 775 -48.17 23.70 -10.85
C GLU A 775 -47.58 22.71 -11.85
N LEU A 776 -48.42 21.79 -12.31
CA LEU A 776 -48.14 20.81 -13.34
C LEU A 776 -49.22 20.90 -14.42
N PHE A 777 -48.80 21.12 -15.67
CA PHE A 777 -49.69 21.12 -16.83
C PHE A 777 -49.60 19.79 -17.56
N ILE A 778 -50.76 19.25 -17.92
CA ILE A 778 -50.91 17.97 -18.62
C ILE A 778 -51.66 18.28 -19.92
N ASN A 779 -51.00 18.08 -21.06
CA ASN A 779 -51.61 18.24 -22.38
C ASN A 779 -51.57 16.91 -23.13
N ALA A 780 -52.73 16.40 -23.53
CA ALA A 780 -52.87 15.13 -24.24
C ALA A 780 -53.91 15.17 -25.37
N GLY A 781 -54.30 16.36 -25.84
CA GLY A 781 -55.47 16.55 -26.72
C GLY A 781 -56.79 16.60 -25.94
N THR A 782 -57.95 16.60 -26.62
CA THR A 782 -59.26 16.74 -25.94
C THR A 782 -59.82 15.42 -25.43
N GLY A 783 -60.47 15.44 -24.25
CA GLY A 783 -61.25 14.31 -23.74
C GLY A 783 -60.43 13.20 -23.08
N PHE A 784 -59.48 13.56 -22.21
CA PHE A 784 -58.71 12.63 -21.38
C PHE A 784 -59.01 12.78 -19.87
N GLN A 785 -58.67 11.76 -19.11
CA GLN A 785 -58.64 11.76 -17.65
C GLN A 785 -57.20 11.57 -17.19
N ALA A 786 -56.84 12.19 -16.07
CA ALA A 786 -55.53 12.05 -15.46
C ALA A 786 -55.67 11.71 -13.98
N VAL A 787 -54.86 10.78 -13.49
CA VAL A 787 -54.85 10.31 -12.10
C VAL A 787 -53.41 10.26 -11.62
N LEU A 788 -53.12 10.91 -10.50
CA LEU A 788 -51.81 10.91 -9.87
C LEU A 788 -51.78 9.91 -8.72
N PHE A 789 -50.76 9.06 -8.70
CA PHE A 789 -50.50 8.08 -7.65
C PHE A 789 -49.20 8.40 -6.94
N ASN A 790 -49.16 8.21 -5.62
CA ASN A 790 -47.89 8.24 -4.87
C ASN A 790 -47.09 6.93 -5.09
N ALA A 791 -45.88 6.86 -4.54
CA ALA A 791 -45.00 5.71 -4.69
C ALA A 791 -45.56 4.39 -4.10
N THR A 792 -46.58 4.45 -3.23
CA THR A 792 -47.26 3.26 -2.68
C THR A 792 -48.50 2.86 -3.47
N GLY A 793 -48.77 3.52 -4.61
CA GLY A 793 -49.92 3.25 -5.48
C GLY A 793 -51.24 3.87 -5.00
N GLN A 794 -51.21 4.71 -3.96
CA GLN A 794 -52.41 5.41 -3.50
C GLN A 794 -52.70 6.61 -4.40
N ARG A 795 -53.97 6.75 -4.81
CA ARG A 795 -54.45 7.88 -5.59
C ARG A 795 -54.41 9.16 -4.75
N VAL A 796 -53.60 10.13 -5.17
CA VAL A 796 -53.43 11.43 -4.51
C VAL A 796 -54.18 12.57 -5.21
N TRP A 797 -54.45 12.43 -6.52
CA TRP A 797 -55.23 13.42 -7.26
C TRP A 797 -55.85 12.79 -8.51
N SER A 798 -56.96 13.35 -9.01
CA SER A 798 -57.52 13.03 -10.32
C SER A 798 -58.23 14.22 -10.93
N GLY A 799 -58.22 14.33 -12.25
CA GLY A 799 -58.98 15.32 -13.00
C GLY A 799 -59.37 14.81 -14.38
N SER A 800 -60.37 15.45 -14.97
CA SER A 800 -60.77 15.24 -16.36
C SER A 800 -60.66 16.53 -17.16
N ASP A 801 -60.27 16.40 -18.42
CA ASP A 801 -60.10 17.50 -19.35
C ASP A 801 -61.42 18.27 -19.61
N HIS A 802 -61.30 19.59 -19.81
CA HIS A 802 -62.39 20.47 -20.23
C HIS A 802 -62.13 21.16 -21.60
N ALA A 803 -60.90 21.20 -22.12
CA ALA A 803 -60.57 21.89 -23.39
C ALA A 803 -59.18 21.55 -24.03
N GLY A 804 -58.55 20.43 -23.68
CA GLY A 804 -57.26 19.98 -24.21
C GLY A 804 -56.06 20.10 -23.26
N GLN A 805 -56.23 20.68 -22.07
CA GLN A 805 -55.19 20.83 -21.07
C GLN A 805 -55.78 20.72 -19.65
N LEU A 806 -55.06 20.05 -18.76
CA LEU A 806 -55.40 19.90 -17.36
C LEU A 806 -54.32 20.53 -16.48
N ARG A 807 -54.73 21.31 -15.47
CA ARG A 807 -53.86 21.97 -14.51
C ARG A 807 -53.99 21.31 -13.14
N LEU A 808 -52.87 20.87 -12.59
CA LEU A 808 -52.75 20.40 -11.22
C LEU A 808 -51.99 21.44 -10.38
N HIS A 809 -52.61 21.96 -9.32
CA HIS A 809 -51.92 22.76 -8.31
C HIS A 809 -51.23 21.85 -7.30
N THR A 810 -49.92 22.01 -7.11
CA THR A 810 -49.11 21.10 -6.27
C THR A 810 -49.01 21.54 -4.81
N ARG A 811 -49.64 22.66 -4.41
CA ARG A 811 -49.46 23.26 -3.07
C ARG A 811 -49.78 22.31 -1.92
N ASP A 812 -50.80 21.47 -2.10
CA ASP A 812 -51.32 20.54 -1.10
C ASP A 812 -50.77 19.12 -1.25
N ILE A 813 -49.88 18.90 -2.24
CA ILE A 813 -49.21 17.62 -2.47
C ILE A 813 -47.80 17.69 -1.86
N LYS A 814 -47.40 16.66 -1.09
CA LYS A 814 -46.07 16.62 -0.49
C LYS A 814 -44.98 16.52 -1.57
N PRO A 815 -43.80 17.16 -1.42
CA PRO A 815 -42.68 16.95 -2.34
C PRO A 815 -42.33 15.47 -2.46
N GLY A 816 -42.00 15.01 -3.67
CA GLY A 816 -41.69 13.61 -3.91
C GLY A 816 -41.89 13.17 -5.36
N VAL A 817 -41.69 11.87 -5.58
CA VAL A 817 -41.90 11.20 -6.87
C VAL A 817 -43.30 10.60 -6.92
N TYR A 818 -44.00 10.86 -8.01
CA TYR A 818 -45.36 10.41 -8.28
C TYR A 818 -45.45 9.77 -9.67
N PHE A 819 -46.52 9.01 -9.90
CA PHE A 819 -46.85 8.40 -11.19
C PHE A 819 -48.16 8.98 -11.68
N LEU A 820 -48.11 9.72 -12.79
CA LEU A 820 -49.29 10.29 -13.43
C LEU A 820 -49.76 9.34 -14.53
N GLN A 821 -50.92 8.74 -14.35
CA GLN A 821 -51.62 7.97 -15.36
C GLN A 821 -52.58 8.89 -16.12
N VAL A 822 -52.52 8.88 -17.45
CA VAL A 822 -53.39 9.66 -18.33
C VAL A 822 -54.08 8.70 -19.29
N SER A 823 -55.41 8.75 -19.36
CA SER A 823 -56.22 7.84 -20.18
C SER A 823 -57.20 8.62 -21.05
N GLY A 824 -57.26 8.27 -22.34
CA GLY A 824 -58.27 8.77 -23.27
C GLY A 824 -59.00 7.61 -23.95
N LYS A 825 -59.88 7.92 -24.92
CA LYS A 825 -60.67 6.89 -25.61
C LYS A 825 -59.76 5.94 -26.39
N GLY A 826 -59.57 4.73 -25.86
CA GLY A 826 -58.78 3.67 -26.49
C GLY A 826 -57.27 3.71 -26.21
N TRP A 827 -56.81 4.56 -25.29
CA TRP A 827 -55.39 4.62 -24.91
C TRP A 827 -55.18 5.00 -23.44
N GLN A 828 -54.07 4.54 -22.86
CA GLN A 828 -53.63 4.91 -21.51
C GLN A 828 -52.11 4.96 -21.47
N GLU A 829 -51.57 6.00 -20.87
CA GLU A 829 -50.14 6.17 -20.64
C GLU A 829 -49.85 6.50 -19.18
N THR A 830 -48.64 6.20 -18.71
CA THR A 830 -48.17 6.60 -17.37
C THR A 830 -46.81 7.27 -17.49
N ARG A 831 -46.61 8.34 -16.72
CA ARG A 831 -45.36 9.11 -16.68
C ARG A 831 -44.95 9.39 -15.25
N LYS A 832 -43.65 9.34 -14.99
CA LYS A 832 -43.06 9.75 -13.71
C LYS A 832 -43.08 11.27 -13.63
N VAL A 833 -43.57 11.79 -12.51
CA VAL A 833 -43.62 13.23 -12.22
C VAL A 833 -42.96 13.50 -10.88
N MET A 834 -42.17 14.56 -10.80
CA MET A 834 -41.54 15.02 -9.58
C MET A 834 -42.19 16.32 -9.11
N ILE A 835 -42.61 16.39 -7.85
CA ILE A 835 -43.09 17.61 -7.21
C ILE A 835 -42.02 18.10 -6.23
N GLN A 836 -41.61 19.36 -6.38
CA GLN A 836 -40.63 20.05 -5.55
C GLN A 836 -41.29 21.23 -4.83
N ARG A 837 -40.66 21.75 -3.78
CA ARG A 837 -41.08 22.97 -3.10
C ARG A 837 -39.97 24.00 -3.12
#